data_AF-A0A9P6GMY1-F1
#
_entry.id   AF-A0A9P6GMY1-F1
#
_cell.length_a   1.000
_cell.length_b   1.000
_cell.length_c   1.000
_cell.angle_alpha   90.00
_cell.angle_beta   90.00
_cell.angle_gamma   90.00
#
_symmetry.space_group_name_H-M   'P 1'
#
loop_
_entity.id
_entity.type
_entity.pdbx_description
1 polymer ?
#
loop_
_entity_poly.entity_id
_entity_poly.type
_entity_poly.pdbx_seq_one_letter_code
_entity_poly.pdbx_strand_id
1 'polypeptide(L)'
;MIQPGLERIGRLLQNVQFPWKAVHVAGTNGKGSICAYTSNLLTRRQLPNGRFTSPHLVNRWDCININNEPVEEQEFLKIENHYKQLSERENIEASEFELLTATAFTLFNEKQVEVGIIEVGMGGKLDATNILNNQVVSVVSKIAQDHQGFLGNTLEEIASHKAGILRPNVPFIVNPMNEFRVHEVIENYAKEIGAGPRILVDTEELRTEIYKTKYWKQFSESLLPFQRDNAILGLLAYFEVLKSLGLNVKTINTLKMLDKMRNKVTLPGRMQMVYIPVVFAKRQGVLVDGAHNPDAAQSLKEYVNRKMRHKHDSRSTPITWVLAMTEGKDPRQVLQILLKPGDYVVTTAFDPVDGMPWVRSMDPNELLSIAREVCPRITGLAVPKRGAYRALCTAKYLARVTKHEQIVLTGSLYLVGDFFRDHEVGRQSFKYEKDFPVIREIDLDEKARVNEFLDDIARGAPGAGNARLNELSGDRRTAFGTSLQEDDADKGNLQVNEIHSSPATSISSSPMQGESENLRKLRSEIAQLEREMQSFQGVNSNSTPSIPPEKEKFFQGFEDFRARVEEDFGPRKEPQVEHLPWQKKFDFAEITAKPKERRFRPVGDAPIREATPLKVRKFIHADNKDPSRSLGRIVKDAEERPNSVKDSTEPILAWDQIVREAELQADGASGKSRRGRRGADSF
;
A
#
# COMPACT_ATOMS: atom_id res chain seq x y z
N MET A 1 -14.76 -21.49 1.91
CA MET A 1 -14.11 -20.85 0.73
C MET A 1 -15.18 -19.96 0.11
N ILE A 2 -14.92 -18.65 -0.04
CA ILE A 2 -15.91 -17.71 -0.60
C ILE A 2 -15.98 -17.96 -2.11
N GLN A 3 -17.18 -18.19 -2.64
CA GLN A 3 -17.39 -18.37 -4.08
C GLN A 3 -17.32 -17.00 -4.79
N PRO A 4 -16.43 -16.82 -5.80
CA PRO A 4 -16.41 -15.61 -6.62
C PRO A 4 -17.75 -15.38 -7.32
N GLY A 5 -18.22 -14.14 -7.37
CA GLY A 5 -19.52 -13.78 -7.96
C GLY A 5 -19.88 -12.32 -7.70
N LEU A 6 -20.80 -11.77 -8.50
CA LEU A 6 -21.30 -10.39 -8.35
C LEU A 6 -22.67 -10.34 -7.67
N GLU A 7 -23.27 -11.49 -7.38
CA GLU A 7 -24.63 -11.60 -6.87
C GLU A 7 -24.75 -10.99 -5.46
N ARG A 8 -23.79 -11.27 -4.57
CA ARG A 8 -23.82 -10.76 -3.19
C ARG A 8 -23.64 -9.25 -3.13
N ILE A 9 -22.65 -8.70 -3.84
CA ILE A 9 -22.48 -7.24 -3.93
C ILE A 9 -23.68 -6.56 -4.60
N GLY A 10 -24.28 -7.20 -5.62
CA GLY A 10 -25.50 -6.73 -6.25
C GLY A 10 -26.68 -6.67 -5.27
N ARG A 11 -26.81 -7.67 -4.38
CA ARG A 11 -27.82 -7.65 -3.31
C ARG A 11 -27.56 -6.55 -2.27
N LEU A 12 -26.31 -6.34 -1.85
CA LEU A 12 -25.96 -5.25 -0.92
C LEU A 12 -26.30 -3.88 -1.50
N LEU A 13 -26.05 -3.68 -2.80
CA LEU A 13 -26.17 -2.40 -3.47
C LEU A 13 -27.44 -2.27 -4.32
N GLN A 14 -28.43 -3.15 -4.15
CA GLN A 14 -29.62 -3.24 -4.99
C GLN A 14 -30.38 -1.90 -5.13
N ASN A 15 -30.37 -1.07 -4.08
CA ASN A 15 -31.05 0.22 -4.03
C ASN A 15 -30.08 1.42 -4.04
N VAL A 16 -28.82 1.20 -4.39
CA VAL A 16 -27.79 2.24 -4.43
C VAL A 16 -27.42 2.52 -5.88
N GLN A 17 -27.57 3.77 -6.28
CA GLN A 17 -27.11 4.25 -7.60
C GLN A 17 -25.77 4.95 -7.45
N PHE A 18 -24.92 4.85 -8.49
CA PHE A 18 -23.61 5.48 -8.53
C PHE A 18 -23.59 6.55 -9.63
N PRO A 19 -24.05 7.79 -9.37
CA PRO A 19 -24.18 8.83 -10.39
C PRO A 19 -22.83 9.37 -10.88
N TRP A 20 -21.75 9.07 -10.15
CA TRP A 20 -20.39 9.48 -10.47
C TRP A 20 -19.78 8.63 -11.59
N LYS A 21 -18.81 9.23 -12.27
CA LYS A 21 -18.05 8.59 -13.34
C LYS A 21 -16.92 7.76 -12.77
N ALA A 22 -16.58 6.64 -13.39
CA ALA A 22 -15.58 5.72 -12.84
C ALA A 22 -14.36 5.53 -13.76
N VAL A 23 -13.16 5.69 -13.19
CA VAL A 23 -11.92 5.12 -13.72
C VAL A 23 -11.73 3.78 -13.02
N HIS A 24 -11.67 2.69 -13.77
CA HIS A 24 -11.57 1.35 -13.19
C HIS A 24 -10.24 0.71 -13.56
N VAL A 25 -9.46 0.31 -12.57
CA VAL A 25 -8.06 -0.11 -12.73
C VAL A 25 -7.87 -1.55 -12.27
N ALA A 26 -7.62 -2.44 -13.22
CA ALA A 26 -7.22 -3.83 -12.99
C ALA A 26 -5.71 -4.01 -13.26
N GLY A 27 -5.16 -5.12 -12.78
CA GLY A 27 -3.73 -5.41 -12.92
C GLY A 27 -3.16 -6.29 -11.83
N THR A 28 -1.91 -6.72 -11.99
CA THR A 28 -1.15 -7.36 -10.92
C THR A 28 -0.43 -6.28 -10.13
N ASN A 29 0.46 -5.53 -10.79
CA ASN A 29 1.29 -4.48 -10.16
C ASN A 29 0.97 -3.08 -10.72
N GLY A 30 1.09 -2.05 -9.88
CA GLY A 30 0.97 -0.64 -10.29
C GLY A 30 -0.43 -0.03 -10.24
N LYS A 31 -1.48 -0.82 -9.92
CA LYS A 31 -2.88 -0.36 -9.82
C LYS A 31 -3.05 0.86 -8.89
N GLY A 32 -2.73 0.72 -7.60
CA GLY A 32 -2.78 1.84 -6.64
C GLY A 32 -1.96 3.07 -7.05
N SER A 33 -0.82 2.89 -7.73
CA SER A 33 -0.02 4.02 -8.26
C SER A 33 -0.73 4.78 -9.37
N ILE A 34 -1.32 4.06 -10.33
CA ILE A 34 -2.15 4.64 -11.40
C ILE A 34 -3.31 5.41 -10.78
N CYS A 35 -4.03 4.80 -9.83
CA CYS A 35 -5.13 5.44 -9.11
C CYS A 35 -4.69 6.72 -8.41
N ALA A 36 -3.52 6.70 -7.74
CA ALA A 36 -2.97 7.86 -7.07
C ALA A 36 -2.61 8.99 -8.04
N TYR A 37 -2.00 8.71 -9.18
CA TYR A 37 -1.70 9.75 -10.18
C TYR A 37 -2.96 10.42 -10.71
N THR A 38 -3.98 9.64 -11.07
CA THR A 38 -5.26 10.16 -11.55
C THR A 38 -5.96 11.01 -10.48
N SER A 39 -6.07 10.48 -9.26
CA SER A 39 -6.70 11.16 -8.11
C SER A 39 -5.98 12.47 -7.73
N ASN A 40 -4.63 12.49 -7.77
CA ASN A 40 -3.84 13.70 -7.55
C ASN A 40 -4.07 14.78 -8.61
N LEU A 41 -4.17 14.38 -9.88
CA LEU A 41 -4.44 15.34 -10.95
C LEU A 41 -5.84 15.94 -10.83
N LEU A 42 -6.85 15.11 -10.52
CA LEU A 42 -8.23 15.56 -10.29
C LEU A 42 -8.33 16.50 -9.08
N THR A 43 -7.74 16.11 -7.95
CA THR A 43 -7.75 16.89 -6.70
C THR A 43 -7.10 18.27 -6.89
N ARG A 44 -5.95 18.34 -7.57
CA ARG A 44 -5.29 19.63 -7.84
C ARG A 44 -6.07 20.52 -8.81
N ARG A 45 -6.92 19.92 -9.64
CA ARG A 45 -7.90 20.65 -10.47
C ARG A 45 -9.15 21.05 -9.68
N GLN A 46 -9.27 20.64 -8.42
CA GLN A 46 -10.46 20.85 -7.58
C GLN A 46 -11.71 20.19 -8.17
N LEU A 47 -11.53 19.05 -8.85
CA LEU A 47 -12.63 18.18 -9.25
C LEU A 47 -12.92 17.19 -8.10
N PRO A 48 -14.15 17.17 -7.55
CA PRO A 48 -14.54 16.24 -6.48
C PRO A 48 -14.31 14.79 -6.91
N ASN A 49 -13.40 14.11 -6.23
CA ASN A 49 -13.04 12.74 -6.57
C ASN A 49 -12.93 11.85 -5.34
N GLY A 50 -13.26 10.58 -5.53
CA GLY A 50 -13.14 9.52 -4.54
C GLY A 50 -12.18 8.47 -5.06
N ARG A 51 -11.23 8.01 -4.24
CA ARG A 51 -10.30 6.94 -4.61
C ARG A 51 -10.52 5.75 -3.69
N PHE A 52 -10.75 4.57 -4.28
CA PHE A 52 -10.85 3.30 -3.57
C PHE A 52 -9.70 2.39 -4.00
N THR A 53 -8.84 2.03 -3.06
CA THR A 53 -7.64 1.20 -3.26
C THR A 53 -7.66 -0.02 -2.36
N SER A 54 -6.90 -1.07 -2.68
CA SER A 54 -6.78 -2.24 -1.79
C SER A 54 -5.46 -2.99 -1.94
N PRO A 55 -4.98 -3.70 -0.89
CA PRO A 55 -5.49 -3.66 0.47
C PRO A 55 -5.30 -2.28 1.13
N HIS A 56 -5.90 -2.06 2.31
CA HIS A 56 -5.53 -0.93 3.17
C HIS A 56 -4.06 -1.07 3.60
N LEU A 57 -3.43 0.06 3.97
CA LEU A 57 -2.04 0.02 4.40
C LEU A 57 -1.92 0.03 5.92
N VAL A 58 -2.36 1.11 6.54
CA VAL A 58 -2.34 1.31 7.99
C VAL A 58 -3.72 0.98 8.55
N ASN A 59 -4.75 1.72 8.18
CA ASN A 59 -6.09 1.59 8.76
C ASN A 59 -7.12 1.22 7.71
N ARG A 60 -8.17 0.46 8.05
CA ARG A 60 -9.18 0.02 7.07
C ARG A 60 -9.83 1.17 6.29
N TRP A 61 -9.98 2.35 6.89
CA TRP A 61 -10.53 3.53 6.22
C TRP A 61 -9.52 4.26 5.31
N ASP A 62 -8.22 4.00 5.41
CA ASP A 62 -7.21 4.68 4.57
C ASP A 62 -7.25 4.28 3.10
N CYS A 63 -7.96 3.19 2.81
CA CYS A 63 -8.14 2.67 1.48
C CYS A 63 -9.24 3.40 0.70
N ILE A 64 -10.02 4.27 1.37
CA ILE A 64 -11.05 5.13 0.80
C ILE A 64 -10.64 6.58 1.05
N ASN A 65 -10.36 7.33 -0.01
CA ASN A 65 -10.02 8.74 0.07
C ASN A 65 -11.05 9.61 -0.63
N ILE A 66 -11.29 10.80 -0.10
CA ILE A 66 -12.04 11.88 -0.75
C ILE A 66 -11.06 13.03 -0.99
N ASN A 67 -10.87 13.42 -2.25
CA ASN A 67 -9.91 14.45 -2.64
C ASN A 67 -8.49 14.20 -2.06
N ASN A 68 -8.05 12.94 -2.13
CA ASN A 68 -6.81 12.39 -1.56
C ASN A 68 -6.70 12.32 -0.03
N GLU A 69 -7.69 12.77 0.74
CA GLU A 69 -7.68 12.61 2.19
C GLU A 69 -8.44 11.34 2.59
N PRO A 70 -7.90 10.47 3.45
CA PRO A 70 -8.63 9.34 4.01
C PRO A 70 -9.98 9.76 4.61
N VAL A 71 -11.00 8.92 4.50
CA VAL A 71 -12.28 9.17 5.18
C VAL A 71 -12.14 9.05 6.69
N GLU A 72 -13.01 9.72 7.44
CA GLU A 72 -13.03 9.62 8.88
C GLU A 72 -13.47 8.23 9.33
N GLU A 73 -12.79 7.68 10.34
CA GLU A 73 -13.09 6.37 10.93
C GLU A 73 -14.57 6.23 11.32
N GLN A 74 -15.16 7.25 11.92
CA GLN A 74 -16.56 7.20 12.37
C GLN A 74 -17.55 7.08 11.20
N GLU A 75 -17.29 7.79 10.10
CA GLU A 75 -18.12 7.72 8.89
C GLU A 75 -17.99 6.36 8.21
N PHE A 76 -16.76 5.86 8.12
CA PHE A 76 -16.46 4.52 7.62
C PHE A 76 -17.20 3.44 8.41
N LEU A 77 -17.00 3.40 9.74
CA LEU A 77 -17.58 2.36 10.59
C LEU A 77 -19.11 2.42 10.61
N LYS A 78 -19.70 3.62 10.56
CA LYS A 78 -21.15 3.79 10.47
C LYS A 78 -21.73 3.11 9.23
N ILE A 79 -21.15 3.36 8.06
CA ILE A 79 -21.65 2.82 6.79
C ILE A 79 -21.31 1.33 6.67
N GLU A 80 -20.13 0.91 7.10
CA GLU A 80 -19.78 -0.50 7.09
C GLU A 80 -20.71 -1.30 8.00
N ASN A 81 -20.99 -0.83 9.21
CA ASN A 81 -21.90 -1.49 10.13
C ASN A 81 -23.32 -1.61 9.56
N HIS A 82 -23.77 -0.62 8.78
CA HIS A 82 -25.03 -0.72 8.04
C HIS A 82 -25.01 -1.92 7.07
N TYR A 83 -23.94 -2.11 6.28
CA TYR A 83 -23.82 -3.23 5.35
C TYR A 83 -23.62 -4.58 6.03
N LYS A 84 -22.91 -4.62 7.16
CA LYS A 84 -22.80 -5.83 8.00
C LYS A 84 -24.17 -6.29 8.48
N GLN A 85 -24.94 -5.38 9.07
CA GLN A 85 -26.31 -5.66 9.53
C GLN A 85 -27.25 -6.04 8.38
N LEU A 86 -27.11 -5.40 7.21
CA LEU A 86 -27.88 -5.77 6.02
C LEU A 86 -27.53 -7.18 5.54
N SER A 87 -26.23 -7.52 5.49
CA SER A 87 -25.75 -8.84 5.09
C SER A 87 -26.28 -9.95 6.00
N GLU A 88 -26.27 -9.71 7.32
CA GLU A 88 -26.81 -10.63 8.32
C GLU A 88 -28.33 -10.77 8.19
N ARG A 89 -29.07 -9.66 8.14
CA ARG A 89 -30.53 -9.66 8.08
C ARG A 89 -31.07 -10.36 6.83
N GLU A 90 -30.41 -10.16 5.69
CA GLU A 90 -30.83 -10.70 4.40
C GLU A 90 -30.13 -12.03 4.04
N ASN A 91 -29.31 -12.58 4.95
CA ASN A 91 -28.50 -13.78 4.72
C ASN A 91 -27.74 -13.73 3.38
N ILE A 92 -26.99 -12.65 3.16
CA ILE A 92 -26.17 -12.43 1.96
C ILE A 92 -24.82 -13.13 2.09
N GLU A 93 -24.31 -13.27 3.32
CA GLU A 93 -22.97 -13.80 3.61
C GLU A 93 -21.88 -13.06 2.81
N ALA A 94 -22.01 -11.73 2.72
CA ALA A 94 -21.06 -10.89 2.01
C ALA A 94 -19.65 -11.02 2.59
N SER A 95 -18.66 -11.10 1.70
CA SER A 95 -17.26 -11.06 2.05
C SER A 95 -16.84 -9.68 2.56
N GLU A 96 -15.75 -9.62 3.32
CA GLU A 96 -15.17 -8.35 3.80
C GLU A 96 -14.87 -7.38 2.65
N PHE A 97 -14.43 -7.86 1.50
CA PHE A 97 -14.16 -7.00 0.34
C PHE A 97 -15.44 -6.48 -0.33
N GLU A 98 -16.53 -7.26 -0.34
CA GLU A 98 -17.84 -6.81 -0.82
C GLU A 98 -18.43 -5.75 0.12
N LEU A 99 -18.32 -5.95 1.44
CA LEU A 99 -18.72 -4.96 2.45
C LEU A 99 -17.91 -3.66 2.30
N LEU A 100 -16.60 -3.77 2.11
CA LEU A 100 -15.70 -2.63 1.91
C LEU A 100 -16.05 -1.86 0.63
N THR A 101 -16.32 -2.57 -0.47
CA THR A 101 -16.72 -1.97 -1.75
C THR A 101 -18.05 -1.22 -1.61
N ALA A 102 -19.04 -1.83 -0.96
CA ALA A 102 -20.33 -1.19 -0.71
C ALA A 102 -20.16 0.07 0.16
N THR A 103 -19.30 0.01 1.17
CA THR A 103 -18.95 1.14 2.04
C THR A 103 -18.32 2.29 1.26
N ALA A 104 -17.32 1.99 0.41
CA ALA A 104 -16.64 2.98 -0.41
C ALA A 104 -17.61 3.69 -1.38
N PHE A 105 -18.46 2.94 -2.07
CA PHE A 105 -19.36 3.51 -3.08
C PHE A 105 -20.45 4.38 -2.44
N THR A 106 -20.93 3.99 -1.26
CA THR A 106 -21.89 4.81 -0.50
C THR A 106 -21.25 6.07 0.06
N LEU A 107 -20.01 6.00 0.55
CA LEU A 107 -19.25 7.19 0.94
C LEU A 107 -19.07 8.16 -0.24
N PHE A 108 -18.78 7.66 -1.44
CA PHE A 108 -18.66 8.53 -2.62
C PHE A 108 -19.96 9.25 -2.96
N ASN A 109 -21.10 8.59 -2.77
CA ASN A 109 -22.41 9.22 -2.91
C ASN A 109 -22.65 10.29 -1.83
N GLU A 110 -22.43 9.96 -0.56
CA GLU A 110 -22.63 10.89 0.57
C GLU A 110 -21.73 12.13 0.45
N LYS A 111 -20.50 11.94 -0.06
CA LYS A 111 -19.52 13.01 -0.27
C LYS A 111 -19.62 13.70 -1.62
N GLN A 112 -20.66 13.38 -2.41
CA GLN A 112 -20.95 13.99 -3.70
C GLN A 112 -19.73 14.01 -4.64
N VAL A 113 -19.01 12.90 -4.68
CA VAL A 113 -17.92 12.69 -5.62
C VAL A 113 -18.45 12.80 -7.05
N GLU A 114 -17.70 13.44 -7.95
CA GLU A 114 -18.01 13.46 -9.38
C GLU A 114 -17.31 12.30 -10.12
N VAL A 115 -16.12 11.92 -9.66
CA VAL A 115 -15.29 10.88 -10.27
C VAL A 115 -14.75 9.90 -9.22
N GLY A 116 -15.13 8.63 -9.34
CA GLY A 116 -14.54 7.52 -8.60
C GLY A 116 -13.33 6.93 -9.33
N ILE A 117 -12.23 6.71 -8.62
CA ILE A 117 -11.03 6.03 -9.11
C ILE A 117 -10.91 4.72 -8.35
N ILE A 118 -11.23 3.62 -9.02
CA ILE A 118 -11.53 2.34 -8.39
C ILE A 118 -10.46 1.32 -8.78
N GLU A 119 -9.71 0.85 -7.79
CA GLU A 119 -8.80 -0.29 -7.93
C GLU A 119 -9.56 -1.60 -7.71
N VAL A 120 -9.39 -2.54 -8.63
CA VAL A 120 -9.84 -3.93 -8.47
C VAL A 120 -9.08 -4.60 -7.32
N GLY A 121 -9.80 -5.33 -6.45
CA GLY A 121 -9.19 -6.12 -5.38
C GLY A 121 -8.41 -7.32 -5.92
N MET A 122 -9.11 -8.25 -6.56
CA MET A 122 -8.52 -9.45 -7.15
C MET A 122 -9.18 -9.83 -8.48
N GLY A 123 -8.36 -10.12 -9.49
CA GLY A 123 -8.84 -10.51 -10.81
C GLY A 123 -9.40 -9.33 -11.60
N GLY A 124 -10.73 -9.23 -11.68
CA GLY A 124 -11.46 -8.22 -12.44
C GLY A 124 -12.91 -8.63 -12.76
N LYS A 125 -13.10 -9.68 -13.57
CA LYS A 125 -14.41 -10.14 -14.08
C LYS A 125 -15.47 -10.32 -12.97
N LEU A 126 -15.09 -10.97 -11.88
CA LEU A 126 -15.95 -11.29 -10.73
C LEU A 126 -15.56 -10.51 -9.47
N ASP A 127 -14.77 -9.45 -9.63
CA ASP A 127 -14.40 -8.59 -8.51
C ASP A 127 -15.59 -7.71 -8.11
N ALA A 128 -15.80 -7.48 -6.81
CA ALA A 128 -16.92 -6.70 -6.31
C ALA A 128 -17.00 -5.29 -6.94
N THR A 129 -15.86 -4.68 -7.29
CA THR A 129 -15.84 -3.37 -7.95
C THR A 129 -16.40 -3.42 -9.37
N ASN A 130 -16.51 -4.60 -9.98
CA ASN A 130 -17.06 -4.76 -11.32
C ASN A 130 -18.60 -4.65 -11.37
N ILE A 131 -19.26 -4.26 -10.28
CA ILE A 131 -20.66 -3.82 -10.28
C ILE A 131 -20.85 -2.41 -10.89
N LEU A 132 -19.75 -1.67 -11.12
CA LEU A 132 -19.75 -0.35 -11.74
C LEU A 132 -20.44 -0.32 -13.10
N ASN A 133 -21.29 0.69 -13.29
CA ASN A 133 -22.06 0.92 -14.52
C ASN A 133 -21.72 2.24 -15.25
N ASN A 134 -21.14 3.24 -14.57
CA ASN A 134 -20.80 4.55 -15.14
C ASN A 134 -19.30 4.72 -15.43
N GLN A 135 -18.69 3.70 -16.04
CA GLN A 135 -17.25 3.69 -16.32
C GLN A 135 -16.90 4.57 -17.53
N VAL A 136 -15.88 5.42 -17.39
CA VAL A 136 -15.39 6.29 -18.48
C VAL A 136 -14.11 5.77 -19.12
N VAL A 137 -13.32 4.98 -18.39
CA VAL A 137 -12.13 4.31 -18.93
C VAL A 137 -11.77 3.09 -18.08
N SER A 138 -11.36 2.00 -18.75
CA SER A 138 -10.72 0.84 -18.10
C SER A 138 -9.21 0.94 -18.23
N VAL A 139 -8.47 0.65 -17.16
CA VAL A 139 -7.01 0.57 -17.21
C VAL A 139 -6.57 -0.81 -16.76
N VAL A 140 -5.82 -1.51 -17.62
CA VAL A 140 -5.16 -2.77 -17.29
C VAL A 140 -3.67 -2.49 -17.14
N SER A 141 -3.18 -2.51 -15.89
CA SER A 141 -1.77 -2.29 -15.57
C SER A 141 -0.92 -3.53 -15.91
N LYS A 142 0.31 -3.62 -15.36
CA LYS A 142 1.19 -4.76 -15.57
C LYS A 142 0.54 -6.06 -15.06
N ILE A 143 0.47 -7.06 -15.93
CA ILE A 143 0.06 -8.43 -15.64
C ILE A 143 1.32 -9.26 -15.34
N ALA A 144 1.27 -9.96 -14.21
CA ALA A 144 2.28 -10.89 -13.75
C ALA A 144 1.61 -12.00 -12.93
N GLN A 145 2.35 -13.08 -12.70
CA GLN A 145 1.93 -14.21 -11.87
C GLN A 145 1.68 -13.75 -10.43
N ASP A 146 0.43 -13.89 -9.98
CA ASP A 146 0.00 -13.67 -8.59
C ASP A 146 -1.35 -14.34 -8.39
N HIS A 147 -1.69 -14.72 -7.16
CA HIS A 147 -2.97 -15.35 -6.81
C HIS A 147 -3.34 -16.57 -7.67
N GLN A 148 -2.37 -17.44 -7.99
CA GLN A 148 -2.55 -18.56 -8.92
C GLN A 148 -3.67 -19.53 -8.53
N GLY A 149 -3.93 -19.71 -7.23
CA GLY A 149 -5.04 -20.52 -6.73
C GLY A 149 -6.45 -20.02 -7.10
N PHE A 150 -6.58 -18.76 -7.53
CA PHE A 150 -7.86 -18.15 -7.92
C PHE A 150 -7.92 -17.71 -9.38
N LEU A 151 -6.80 -17.25 -9.95
CA LEU A 151 -6.77 -16.62 -11.27
C LEU A 151 -6.20 -17.51 -12.38
N GLY A 152 -5.72 -18.71 -12.05
CA GLY A 152 -5.04 -19.61 -12.97
C GLY A 152 -3.52 -19.53 -12.88
N ASN A 153 -2.84 -20.43 -13.59
CA ASN A 153 -1.40 -20.60 -13.54
C ASN A 153 -0.67 -19.91 -14.71
N THR A 154 -1.41 -19.40 -15.68
CA THR A 154 -0.87 -18.75 -16.89
C THR A 154 -1.15 -17.25 -16.91
N LEU A 155 -0.34 -16.49 -17.65
CA LEU A 155 -0.58 -15.04 -17.77
C LEU A 155 -1.86 -14.74 -18.56
N GLU A 156 -2.24 -15.65 -19.45
CA GLU A 156 -3.42 -15.61 -20.30
C GLU A 156 -4.69 -15.78 -19.47
N GLU A 157 -4.74 -16.76 -18.56
CA GLU A 157 -5.84 -16.92 -17.60
C GLU A 157 -5.98 -15.68 -16.71
N ILE A 158 -4.86 -15.22 -16.14
CA ILE A 158 -4.84 -14.01 -15.32
C ILE A 158 -5.34 -12.81 -16.13
N ALA A 159 -4.85 -12.63 -17.36
CA ALA A 159 -5.25 -11.55 -18.26
C ALA A 159 -6.75 -11.62 -18.61
N SER A 160 -7.30 -12.81 -18.84
CA SER A 160 -8.73 -13.01 -19.11
C SER A 160 -9.60 -12.52 -17.95
N HIS A 161 -9.21 -12.88 -16.71
CA HIS A 161 -9.90 -12.36 -15.52
C HIS A 161 -9.82 -10.83 -15.43
N LYS A 162 -8.66 -10.23 -15.71
CA LYS A 162 -8.47 -8.77 -15.60
C LYS A 162 -9.15 -8.02 -16.73
N ALA A 163 -9.20 -8.59 -17.94
CA ALA A 163 -9.90 -8.02 -19.08
C ALA A 163 -11.41 -7.86 -18.81
N GLY A 164 -11.98 -8.66 -17.88
CA GLY A 164 -13.38 -8.59 -17.48
C GLY A 164 -13.89 -7.26 -16.92
N ILE A 165 -13.01 -6.28 -16.65
CA ILE A 165 -13.41 -4.91 -16.29
C ILE A 165 -13.71 -4.01 -17.49
N LEU A 166 -13.34 -4.44 -18.71
CA LEU A 166 -13.67 -3.71 -19.92
C LEU A 166 -15.19 -3.62 -20.10
N ARG A 167 -15.64 -2.55 -20.75
CA ARG A 167 -17.07 -2.27 -20.96
C ARG A 167 -17.35 -1.93 -22.42
N PRO A 168 -18.52 -2.31 -22.95
CA PRO A 168 -18.93 -1.93 -24.30
C PRO A 168 -18.87 -0.42 -24.49
N ASN A 169 -18.33 0.04 -25.62
CA ASN A 169 -18.16 1.45 -26.00
C ASN A 169 -17.31 2.32 -25.05
N VAL A 170 -16.70 1.74 -24.00
CA VAL A 170 -15.81 2.46 -23.08
C VAL A 170 -14.37 2.26 -23.50
N PRO A 171 -13.55 3.33 -23.66
CA PRO A 171 -12.15 3.19 -24.03
C PRO A 171 -11.35 2.47 -22.95
N PHE A 172 -10.24 1.86 -23.36
CA PHE A 172 -9.36 1.15 -22.44
C PHE A 172 -7.89 1.43 -22.70
N ILE A 173 -7.08 1.35 -21.65
CA ILE A 173 -5.62 1.53 -21.68
C ILE A 173 -4.99 0.25 -21.16
N VAL A 174 -3.98 -0.28 -21.86
CA VAL A 174 -3.22 -1.46 -21.43
C VAL A 174 -1.76 -1.07 -21.30
N ASN A 175 -1.13 -1.44 -20.18
CA ASN A 175 0.30 -1.24 -19.98
C ASN A 175 1.08 -1.89 -21.14
N PRO A 176 1.95 -1.14 -21.84
CA PRO A 176 2.64 -1.61 -23.05
C PRO A 176 3.75 -2.62 -22.74
N MET A 177 4.17 -2.73 -21.48
CA MET A 177 5.21 -3.65 -21.02
C MET A 177 4.64 -5.04 -20.71
N ASN A 178 3.37 -5.29 -21.06
CA ASN A 178 2.78 -6.62 -21.00
C ASN A 178 3.29 -7.49 -22.15
N GLU A 179 3.33 -8.81 -21.94
CA GLU A 179 3.74 -9.75 -22.97
C GLU A 179 2.72 -9.79 -24.12
N PHE A 180 3.16 -10.15 -25.32
CA PHE A 180 2.31 -10.23 -26.51
C PHE A 180 1.02 -11.04 -26.27
N ARG A 181 1.13 -12.21 -25.63
CA ARG A 181 -0.01 -13.08 -25.30
C ARG A 181 -1.03 -12.42 -24.36
N VAL A 182 -0.59 -11.57 -23.45
CA VAL A 182 -1.47 -10.78 -22.57
C VAL A 182 -2.22 -9.74 -23.38
N HIS A 183 -1.54 -9.05 -24.30
CA HIS A 183 -2.19 -8.11 -25.22
C HIS A 183 -3.22 -8.81 -26.09
N GLU A 184 -2.89 -9.97 -26.66
CA GLU A 184 -3.81 -10.76 -27.50
C GLU A 184 -5.10 -11.12 -26.76
N VAL A 185 -5.00 -11.64 -25.53
CA VAL A 185 -6.17 -11.97 -24.70
C VAL A 185 -7.06 -10.75 -24.45
N ILE A 186 -6.46 -9.62 -24.06
CA ILE A 186 -7.23 -8.40 -23.76
C ILE A 186 -7.88 -7.84 -25.02
N GLU A 187 -7.18 -7.81 -26.15
CA GLU A 187 -7.70 -7.31 -27.43
C GLU A 187 -8.82 -8.19 -27.98
N ASN A 188 -8.70 -9.52 -27.86
CA ASN A 188 -9.75 -10.44 -28.28
C ASN A 188 -11.02 -10.26 -27.44
N TYR A 189 -10.88 -10.13 -26.12
CA TYR A 189 -12.01 -9.84 -25.25
C TYR A 189 -12.61 -8.45 -25.54
N ALA A 190 -11.77 -7.43 -25.78
CA ALA A 190 -12.23 -6.10 -26.15
C ALA A 190 -13.09 -6.12 -27.43
N LYS A 191 -12.69 -6.90 -28.45
CA LYS A 191 -13.48 -7.11 -29.67
C LYS A 191 -14.78 -7.85 -29.39
N GLU A 192 -14.73 -8.92 -28.59
CA GLU A 192 -15.90 -9.75 -28.25
C GLU A 192 -17.02 -8.92 -27.61
N ILE A 193 -16.68 -8.04 -26.67
CA ILE A 193 -17.68 -7.23 -25.96
C ILE A 193 -18.03 -5.91 -26.67
N GLY A 194 -17.36 -5.58 -27.78
CA GLY A 194 -17.48 -4.28 -28.43
C GLY A 194 -17.00 -3.12 -27.55
N ALA A 195 -15.84 -3.27 -26.90
CA ALA A 195 -15.23 -2.21 -26.12
C ALA A 195 -14.92 -0.98 -26.97
N GLY A 196 -14.78 0.18 -26.32
CA GLY A 196 -14.33 1.40 -26.99
C GLY A 196 -12.87 1.29 -27.49
N PRO A 197 -12.37 2.34 -28.15
CA PRO A 197 -11.02 2.30 -28.72
C PRO A 197 -9.96 2.10 -27.64
N ARG A 198 -8.93 1.30 -27.97
CA ARG A 198 -7.71 1.24 -27.17
C ARG A 198 -6.97 2.58 -27.28
N ILE A 199 -6.67 3.16 -26.13
CA ILE A 199 -5.80 4.32 -26.05
C ILE A 199 -4.36 3.82 -26.02
N LEU A 200 -3.61 4.16 -27.07
CA LEU A 200 -2.20 3.83 -27.17
C LEU A 200 -1.39 4.79 -26.31
N VAL A 201 -0.39 4.23 -25.62
CA VAL A 201 0.50 4.97 -24.72
C VAL A 201 1.73 5.53 -25.42
N ASP A 202 1.95 5.16 -26.68
CA ASP A 202 3.05 5.69 -27.50
C ASP A 202 2.52 5.98 -28.90
N THR A 203 2.25 7.25 -29.16
CA THR A 203 1.85 7.79 -30.47
C THR A 203 2.69 9.01 -30.80
N GLU A 204 2.72 9.45 -32.05
CA GLU A 204 3.51 10.65 -32.42
C GLU A 204 2.99 11.91 -31.73
N GLU A 205 1.67 11.98 -31.48
CA GLU A 205 1.03 13.04 -30.71
C GLU A 205 1.52 13.02 -29.27
N LEU A 206 1.49 11.87 -28.58
CA LEU A 206 1.99 11.78 -27.19
C LEU A 206 3.50 12.06 -27.10
N ARG A 207 4.29 11.61 -28.08
CA ARG A 207 5.72 11.94 -28.17
C ARG A 207 5.94 13.43 -28.21
N THR A 208 5.14 14.15 -28.99
CA THR A 208 5.29 15.60 -29.17
C THR A 208 4.70 16.41 -28.03
N GLU A 209 3.49 16.07 -27.58
CA GLU A 209 2.74 16.84 -26.59
C GLU A 209 3.10 16.52 -25.14
N ILE A 210 3.62 15.33 -24.87
CA ILE A 210 3.96 14.86 -23.51
C ILE A 210 5.45 14.59 -23.41
N TYR A 211 5.96 13.57 -24.10
CA TYR A 211 7.29 13.01 -23.80
C TYR A 211 8.45 13.95 -24.12
N LYS A 212 8.35 14.75 -25.19
CA LYS A 212 9.38 15.72 -25.56
C LYS A 212 9.37 16.97 -24.67
N THR A 213 8.31 17.20 -23.88
CA THR A 213 8.18 18.40 -23.03
C THR A 213 9.17 18.40 -21.86
N LYS A 214 9.60 19.61 -21.45
CA LYS A 214 10.50 19.76 -20.29
C LYS A 214 9.89 19.23 -18.99
N TYR A 215 8.59 19.41 -18.80
CA TYR A 215 7.88 19.04 -17.58
C TYR A 215 7.83 17.51 -17.42
N TRP A 216 7.52 16.78 -18.49
CA TRP A 216 7.56 15.32 -18.44
C TRP A 216 8.98 14.80 -18.20
N LYS A 217 9.99 15.34 -18.89
CA LYS A 217 11.39 14.95 -18.70
C LYS A 217 11.84 15.13 -17.25
N GLN A 218 11.60 16.31 -16.68
CA GLN A 218 11.95 16.61 -15.29
C GLN A 218 11.21 15.71 -14.29
N PHE A 219 9.92 15.45 -14.51
CA PHE A 219 9.15 14.54 -13.68
C PHE A 219 9.66 13.09 -13.78
N SER A 220 9.78 12.56 -15.00
CA SER A 220 10.16 11.16 -15.27
C SER A 220 11.62 10.82 -14.93
N GLU A 221 12.54 11.80 -14.91
CA GLU A 221 13.92 11.60 -14.46
C GLU A 221 14.03 11.06 -13.03
N SER A 222 13.11 11.46 -12.16
CA SER A 222 13.05 10.98 -10.77
C SER A 222 12.48 9.58 -10.64
N LEU A 223 11.80 9.08 -11.68
CA LEU A 223 11.04 7.85 -11.66
C LEU A 223 11.82 6.70 -12.31
N LEU A 224 11.62 5.51 -11.77
CA LEU A 224 12.00 4.26 -12.43
C LEU A 224 11.13 3.98 -13.66
N PRO A 225 11.57 3.14 -14.61
CA PRO A 225 10.80 2.79 -15.80
C PRO A 225 9.33 2.44 -15.51
N PHE A 226 9.07 1.46 -14.63
CA PHE A 226 7.69 1.04 -14.32
C PHE A 226 6.85 2.16 -13.65
N GLN A 227 7.48 3.07 -12.91
CA GLN A 227 6.78 4.22 -12.31
C GLN A 227 6.38 5.22 -13.38
N ARG A 228 7.19 5.39 -14.43
CA ARG A 228 6.84 6.22 -15.60
C ARG A 228 5.65 5.62 -16.33
N ASP A 229 5.62 4.30 -16.49
CA ASP A 229 4.50 3.58 -17.11
C ASP A 229 3.20 3.81 -16.30
N ASN A 230 3.25 3.62 -14.98
CA ASN A 230 2.09 3.88 -14.12
C ASN A 230 1.65 5.35 -14.17
N ALA A 231 2.60 6.30 -14.26
CA ALA A 231 2.30 7.72 -14.35
C ALA A 231 1.63 8.11 -15.67
N ILE A 232 2.09 7.56 -16.81
CA ILE A 232 1.43 7.84 -18.09
C ILE A 232 0.05 7.21 -18.14
N LEU A 233 -0.13 5.99 -17.63
CA LEU A 233 -1.45 5.34 -17.56
C LEU A 233 -2.43 6.18 -16.73
N GLY A 234 -2.00 6.69 -15.57
CA GLY A 234 -2.81 7.57 -14.73
C GLY A 234 -3.12 8.92 -15.39
N LEU A 235 -2.17 9.48 -16.14
CA LEU A 235 -2.33 10.72 -16.89
C LEU A 235 -3.34 10.58 -18.05
N LEU A 236 -3.28 9.46 -18.79
CA LEU A 236 -4.22 9.17 -19.87
C LEU A 236 -5.63 8.91 -19.34
N ALA A 237 -5.75 8.17 -18.23
CA ALA A 237 -7.04 7.98 -17.55
C ALA A 237 -7.66 9.32 -17.10
N TYR A 238 -6.82 10.23 -16.58
CA TYR A 238 -7.24 11.59 -16.24
C TYR A 238 -7.75 12.37 -17.48
N PHE A 239 -7.10 12.25 -18.63
CA PHE A 239 -7.57 12.92 -19.85
C PHE A 239 -8.92 12.39 -20.33
N GLU A 240 -9.18 11.08 -20.24
CA GLU A 240 -10.50 10.52 -20.57
C GLU A 240 -11.60 10.99 -19.60
N VAL A 241 -11.28 11.13 -18.31
CA VAL A 241 -12.20 11.74 -17.35
C VAL A 241 -12.57 13.15 -17.78
N LEU A 242 -11.59 14.00 -18.09
CA LEU A 242 -11.85 15.37 -18.54
C LEU A 242 -12.70 15.43 -19.81
N LYS A 243 -12.36 14.59 -20.80
CA LYS A 243 -13.10 14.47 -22.06
C LYS A 243 -14.55 14.08 -21.81
N SER A 244 -14.79 13.10 -20.93
CA SER A 244 -16.15 12.68 -20.59
C SER A 244 -16.95 13.81 -19.95
N LEU A 245 -16.31 14.71 -19.19
CA LEU A 245 -16.92 15.86 -18.51
C LEU A 245 -17.05 17.08 -19.44
N GLY A 246 -16.66 16.98 -20.72
CA GLY A 246 -16.64 18.11 -21.65
C GLY A 246 -15.62 19.19 -21.30
N LEU A 247 -14.64 18.87 -20.44
CA LEU A 247 -13.62 19.81 -19.98
C LEU A 247 -12.42 19.80 -20.92
N ASN A 248 -12.22 20.89 -21.65
CA ASN A 248 -11.04 21.06 -22.48
C ASN A 248 -9.87 21.63 -21.65
N VAL A 249 -8.72 20.97 -21.69
CA VAL A 249 -7.53 21.37 -20.95
C VAL A 249 -6.31 21.27 -21.84
N LYS A 250 -5.53 22.35 -21.90
CA LYS A 250 -4.23 22.32 -22.57
C LYS A 250 -3.31 21.33 -21.84
N THR A 251 -2.84 20.30 -22.55
CA THR A 251 -1.93 19.25 -22.07
C THR A 251 -0.79 19.82 -21.21
N ILE A 252 -0.19 20.93 -21.66
CA ILE A 252 0.91 21.60 -20.96
C ILE A 252 0.61 22.03 -19.51
N ASN A 253 -0.64 22.41 -19.20
CA ASN A 253 -1.03 22.81 -17.85
C ASN A 253 -1.09 21.60 -16.92
N THR A 254 -1.59 20.47 -17.42
CA THR A 254 -1.57 19.19 -16.70
C THR A 254 -0.13 18.75 -16.44
N LEU A 255 0.77 18.87 -17.41
CA LEU A 255 2.17 18.49 -17.25
C LEU A 255 2.92 19.40 -16.25
N LYS A 256 2.64 20.70 -16.20
CA LYS A 256 3.12 21.59 -15.13
C LYS A 256 2.66 21.13 -13.74
N MET A 257 1.44 20.62 -13.65
CA MET A 257 0.86 20.13 -12.40
C MET A 257 1.51 18.81 -11.97
N LEU A 258 1.78 17.91 -12.93
CA LEU A 258 2.52 16.67 -12.76
C LEU A 258 3.98 16.91 -12.33
N ASP A 259 4.66 17.87 -12.93
CA ASP A 259 6.03 18.25 -12.53
C ASP A 259 6.07 18.77 -11.08
N LYS A 260 5.08 19.58 -10.67
CA LYS A 260 4.92 20.02 -9.27
C LYS A 260 4.60 18.87 -8.29
N MET A 261 4.30 17.68 -8.79
CA MET A 261 4.05 16.46 -8.00
C MET A 261 5.28 15.59 -7.83
N ARG A 262 6.38 15.86 -8.55
CA ARG A 262 7.63 15.08 -8.55
C ARG A 262 8.13 14.68 -7.15
N ASN A 263 7.99 15.58 -6.18
CA ASN A 263 8.46 15.39 -4.79
C ASN A 263 7.30 15.29 -3.78
N LYS A 264 6.05 15.23 -4.24
CA LYS A 264 4.86 15.35 -3.37
C LYS A 264 3.90 14.17 -3.42
N VAL A 265 3.94 13.36 -4.48
CA VAL A 265 3.15 12.13 -4.53
C VAL A 265 3.91 11.07 -3.76
N THR A 266 3.60 10.96 -2.48
CA THR A 266 3.99 9.80 -1.67
C THR A 266 2.92 8.73 -1.83
N LEU A 267 3.35 7.58 -2.35
CA LEU A 267 2.63 6.33 -2.23
C LEU A 267 3.29 5.57 -1.09
N PRO A 268 2.69 5.57 0.11
CA PRO A 268 3.32 4.94 1.25
C PRO A 268 3.65 3.48 0.93
N GLY A 269 4.89 3.08 1.22
CA GLY A 269 5.33 1.71 0.96
C GLY A 269 5.59 1.33 -0.50
N ARG A 270 5.76 2.29 -1.42
CA ARG A 270 6.13 2.04 -2.83
C ARG A 270 7.46 2.72 -3.15
N MET A 271 8.55 2.02 -2.86
CA MET A 271 9.94 2.50 -2.95
C MET A 271 10.15 3.85 -2.25
N GLN A 272 9.60 3.95 -1.05
CA GLN A 272 9.61 5.18 -0.27
C GLN A 272 10.83 5.19 0.65
N MET A 273 11.64 6.24 0.56
CA MET A 273 12.73 6.45 1.52
C MET A 273 12.17 7.14 2.77
N VAL A 274 12.38 6.53 3.94
CA VAL A 274 11.89 7.03 5.23
C VAL A 274 13.07 7.21 6.19
N TYR A 275 13.20 8.37 6.81
CA TYR A 275 14.24 8.61 7.81
C TYR A 275 13.70 8.33 9.20
N ILE A 276 14.42 7.57 10.01
CA ILE A 276 13.95 7.10 11.32
C ILE A 276 14.97 7.46 12.40
N PRO A 277 15.11 8.76 12.76
CA PRO A 277 16.06 9.21 13.78
C PRO A 277 15.93 8.51 15.13
N VAL A 278 14.72 8.09 15.50
CA VAL A 278 14.45 7.37 16.76
C VAL A 278 15.16 6.00 16.84
N VAL A 279 15.36 5.34 15.70
CA VAL A 279 16.14 4.08 15.63
C VAL A 279 17.60 4.37 15.27
N PHE A 280 17.83 5.25 14.30
CA PHE A 280 19.15 5.58 13.79
C PHE A 280 19.48 7.02 14.18
N ALA A 281 20.36 7.24 15.16
CA ALA A 281 20.74 8.59 15.63
C ALA A 281 21.31 9.55 14.55
N LYS A 282 21.48 9.11 13.30
CA LYS A 282 21.85 9.90 12.12
C LYS A 282 20.68 9.91 11.12
N ARG A 283 20.66 10.84 10.14
CA ARG A 283 19.72 10.81 8.99
C ARG A 283 19.96 9.59 8.07
N GLN A 284 19.80 8.39 8.59
CA GLN A 284 19.83 7.14 7.86
C GLN A 284 18.45 6.90 7.27
N GLY A 285 18.41 6.70 5.95
CA GLY A 285 17.20 6.34 5.24
C GLY A 285 16.99 4.83 5.27
N VAL A 286 15.74 4.42 5.46
CA VAL A 286 15.25 3.07 5.22
C VAL A 286 14.39 3.10 3.97
N LEU A 287 14.69 2.26 3.00
CA LEU A 287 13.82 2.07 1.84
C LEU A 287 12.68 1.14 2.23
N VAL A 288 11.45 1.61 2.10
CA VAL A 288 10.23 0.88 2.47
C VAL A 288 9.48 0.53 1.18
N ASP A 289 9.26 -0.76 0.94
CA ASP A 289 8.56 -1.23 -0.26
C ASP A 289 7.77 -2.53 -0.02
N GLY A 290 6.51 -2.58 -0.48
CA GLY A 290 5.63 -3.74 -0.32
C GLY A 290 5.80 -4.87 -1.35
N ALA A 291 6.96 -5.00 -2.03
CA ALA A 291 7.22 -6.09 -2.97
C ALA A 291 7.06 -7.47 -2.30
N HIS A 292 6.24 -8.32 -2.90
CA HIS A 292 5.85 -9.63 -2.35
C HIS A 292 5.61 -10.70 -3.42
N ASN A 293 5.88 -10.39 -4.69
CA ASN A 293 5.81 -11.30 -5.83
C ASN A 293 7.06 -11.11 -6.73
N PRO A 294 7.39 -12.06 -7.63
CA PRO A 294 8.63 -12.00 -8.41
C PRO A 294 8.80 -10.74 -9.26
N ASP A 295 7.72 -10.24 -9.88
CA ASP A 295 7.75 -9.04 -10.73
C ASP A 295 8.02 -7.76 -9.90
N ALA A 296 7.37 -7.65 -8.73
CA ALA A 296 7.64 -6.56 -7.78
C ALA A 296 9.07 -6.65 -7.21
N ALA A 297 9.53 -7.86 -6.91
CA ALA A 297 10.90 -8.10 -6.44
C ALA A 297 11.95 -7.70 -7.49
N GLN A 298 11.68 -7.96 -8.78
CA GLN A 298 12.57 -7.55 -9.87
C GLN A 298 12.65 -6.01 -9.98
N SER A 299 11.51 -5.33 -9.85
CA SER A 299 11.46 -3.87 -9.79
C SER A 299 12.26 -3.31 -8.59
N LEU A 300 12.12 -3.91 -7.41
CA LEU A 300 12.88 -3.51 -6.21
C LEU A 300 14.37 -3.77 -6.36
N LYS A 301 14.76 -4.94 -6.88
CA LYS A 301 16.15 -5.29 -7.21
C LYS A 301 16.79 -4.25 -8.13
N GLU A 302 16.09 -3.80 -9.16
CA GLU A 302 16.60 -2.79 -10.09
C GLU A 302 16.90 -1.47 -9.38
N TYR A 303 15.97 -1.01 -8.52
CA TYR A 303 16.20 0.19 -7.71
C TYR A 303 17.40 0.01 -6.78
N VAL A 304 17.41 -1.06 -5.99
CA VAL A 304 18.46 -1.34 -5.01
C VAL A 304 19.84 -1.46 -5.69
N ASN A 305 19.92 -2.18 -6.80
CA ASN A 305 21.16 -2.33 -7.56
C ASN A 305 21.68 -1.02 -8.15
N ARG A 306 20.77 -0.15 -8.61
CA ARG A 306 21.13 1.12 -9.26
C ARG A 306 21.44 2.23 -8.27
N LYS A 307 20.76 2.25 -7.12
CA LYS A 307 20.73 3.41 -6.20
C LYS A 307 21.38 3.15 -4.84
N MET A 308 21.43 1.90 -4.39
CA MET A 308 21.89 1.57 -3.02
C MET A 308 23.16 0.71 -3.02
N ARG A 309 23.32 -0.18 -4.00
CA ARG A 309 24.53 -1.00 -4.15
C ARG A 309 25.62 -0.25 -4.92
N HIS A 310 26.42 0.53 -4.20
CA HIS A 310 27.62 1.13 -4.77
C HIS A 310 28.75 0.09 -4.91
N LYS A 311 29.58 0.23 -5.93
CA LYS A 311 30.81 -0.57 -6.09
C LYS A 311 31.96 0.19 -5.44
N HIS A 312 32.59 -0.40 -4.43
CA HIS A 312 33.85 0.07 -3.87
C HIS A 312 34.85 -1.09 -3.90
N ASP A 313 36.04 -0.88 -4.46
CA ASP A 313 37.15 -1.84 -4.47
C ASP A 313 36.73 -3.29 -4.72
N SER A 314 36.11 -3.54 -5.87
CA SER A 314 35.66 -4.87 -6.35
C SER A 314 34.60 -5.59 -5.50
N ARG A 315 34.07 -4.98 -4.43
CA ARG A 315 32.93 -5.50 -3.65
C ARG A 315 31.73 -4.55 -3.73
N SER A 316 30.54 -5.14 -3.87
CA SER A 316 29.28 -4.39 -3.80
C SER A 316 28.95 -4.09 -2.34
N THR A 317 28.45 -2.89 -2.05
CA THR A 317 27.86 -2.60 -0.73
C THR A 317 26.77 -3.63 -0.42
N PRO A 318 26.84 -4.31 0.74
CA PRO A 318 25.81 -5.25 1.16
C PRO A 318 24.52 -4.50 1.53
N ILE A 319 23.39 -5.17 1.37
CA ILE A 319 22.09 -4.64 1.79
C ILE A 319 21.64 -5.38 3.05
N THR A 320 21.03 -4.66 3.98
CA THR A 320 20.33 -5.25 5.12
C THR A 320 18.84 -5.28 4.82
N TRP A 321 18.31 -6.47 4.62
CA TRP A 321 16.90 -6.71 4.32
C TRP A 321 16.13 -7.00 5.60
N VAL A 322 15.07 -6.25 5.87
CA VAL A 322 14.06 -6.54 6.88
C VAL A 322 12.85 -7.13 6.16
N LEU A 323 12.54 -8.40 6.42
CA LEU A 323 11.61 -9.18 5.62
C LEU A 323 10.52 -9.84 6.48
N ALA A 324 9.29 -9.76 6.00
CA ALA A 324 8.20 -10.63 6.39
C ALA A 324 7.39 -10.98 5.15
N MET A 325 6.91 -12.23 5.03
CA MET A 325 6.12 -12.68 3.89
C MET A 325 4.84 -13.35 4.38
N THR A 326 3.80 -13.31 3.56
CA THR A 326 2.52 -13.97 3.87
C THR A 326 2.66 -15.49 3.80
N GLU A 327 2.10 -16.18 4.79
CA GLU A 327 2.02 -17.65 4.83
C GLU A 327 1.31 -18.20 3.58
N GLY A 328 1.74 -19.36 3.10
CA GLY A 328 1.20 -20.01 1.91
C GLY A 328 1.70 -19.48 0.56
N LYS A 329 2.48 -18.38 0.52
CA LYS A 329 3.24 -17.97 -0.66
C LYS A 329 4.64 -18.60 -0.65
N ASP A 330 5.13 -19.03 -1.81
CA ASP A 330 6.53 -19.48 -1.95
C ASP A 330 7.48 -18.27 -2.01
N PRO A 331 8.33 -18.05 -0.99
CA PRO A 331 9.22 -16.89 -0.95
C PRO A 331 10.46 -17.08 -1.82
N ARG A 332 10.75 -18.29 -2.31
CA ARG A 332 12.03 -18.64 -2.94
C ARG A 332 12.36 -17.76 -4.13
N GLN A 333 11.42 -17.58 -5.05
CA GLN A 333 11.65 -16.77 -6.25
C GLN A 333 11.91 -15.29 -5.88
N VAL A 334 11.15 -14.74 -4.94
CA VAL A 334 11.35 -13.36 -4.44
C VAL A 334 12.74 -13.22 -3.83
N LEU A 335 13.14 -14.13 -2.95
CA LEU A 335 14.44 -14.09 -2.28
C LEU A 335 15.60 -14.31 -3.26
N GLN A 336 15.45 -15.19 -4.26
CA GLN A 336 16.46 -15.40 -5.32
C GLN A 336 16.72 -14.14 -6.13
N ILE A 337 15.68 -13.33 -6.34
CA ILE A 337 15.77 -12.07 -7.07
C ILE A 337 16.46 -10.99 -6.23
N LEU A 338 16.13 -10.90 -4.94
CA LEU A 338 16.58 -9.81 -4.06
C LEU A 338 17.98 -10.04 -3.46
N LEU A 339 18.24 -11.24 -2.93
CA LEU A 339 19.39 -11.52 -2.08
C LEU A 339 20.68 -11.71 -2.91
N LYS A 340 21.78 -11.21 -2.36
CA LYS A 340 23.14 -11.45 -2.88
C LYS A 340 24.08 -11.95 -1.78
N PRO A 341 25.13 -12.70 -2.14
CA PRO A 341 26.20 -13.06 -1.20
C PRO A 341 26.73 -11.83 -0.46
N GLY A 342 26.84 -11.92 0.87
CA GLY A 342 27.29 -10.84 1.75
C GLY A 342 26.17 -9.94 2.28
N ASP A 343 24.92 -10.10 1.82
CA ASP A 343 23.78 -9.39 2.40
C ASP A 343 23.48 -9.83 3.83
N TYR A 344 22.84 -8.91 4.57
CA TYR A 344 22.27 -9.19 5.88
C TYR A 344 20.75 -9.38 5.76
N VAL A 345 20.20 -10.32 6.50
CA VAL A 345 18.76 -10.62 6.49
C VAL A 345 18.21 -10.67 7.91
N VAL A 346 17.24 -9.82 8.18
CA VAL A 346 16.39 -9.87 9.38
C VAL A 346 15.02 -10.32 8.94
N THR A 347 14.57 -11.46 9.45
CA THR A 347 13.20 -11.92 9.23
C THR A 347 12.36 -11.59 10.45
N THR A 348 11.12 -11.20 10.23
CA THR A 348 10.15 -10.86 11.28
C THR A 348 8.74 -11.27 10.84
N ALA A 349 7.77 -11.11 11.73
CA ALA A 349 6.36 -11.31 11.45
C ALA A 349 5.60 -9.98 11.50
N PHE A 350 4.62 -9.83 10.62
CA PHE A 350 3.64 -8.74 10.68
C PHE A 350 2.45 -9.13 11.57
N ASP A 351 1.72 -8.13 12.06
CA ASP A 351 0.59 -8.26 12.97
C ASP A 351 -0.68 -8.79 12.28
N PRO A 352 -1.65 -9.34 13.05
CA PRO A 352 -2.93 -9.77 12.50
C PRO A 352 -3.61 -8.63 11.73
N VAL A 353 -4.06 -8.93 10.51
CA VAL A 353 -4.63 -7.93 9.62
C VAL A 353 -6.11 -7.76 9.92
N ASP A 354 -6.51 -6.54 10.22
CA ASP A 354 -7.90 -6.21 10.51
C ASP A 354 -8.82 -6.52 9.31
N GLY A 355 -9.95 -7.18 9.57
CA GLY A 355 -10.86 -7.69 8.55
C GLY A 355 -10.30 -8.83 7.67
N MET A 356 -9.11 -9.38 7.96
CA MET A 356 -8.50 -10.46 7.18
C MET A 356 -7.82 -11.54 8.04
N PRO A 357 -8.54 -12.24 8.94
CA PRO A 357 -7.95 -13.21 9.89
C PRO A 357 -7.29 -14.43 9.23
N TRP A 358 -7.57 -14.70 7.95
CA TRP A 358 -6.92 -15.75 7.16
C TRP A 358 -5.54 -15.35 6.63
N VAL A 359 -5.20 -14.05 6.64
CA VAL A 359 -3.88 -13.57 6.26
C VAL A 359 -2.96 -13.66 7.46
N ARG A 360 -1.92 -14.49 7.34
CA ARG A 360 -0.95 -14.75 8.41
C ARG A 360 0.46 -14.51 7.91
N SER A 361 1.36 -14.15 8.81
CA SER A 361 2.78 -14.05 8.52
C SER A 361 3.43 -15.43 8.57
N MET A 362 4.32 -15.70 7.63
CA MET A 362 5.19 -16.89 7.66
C MET A 362 6.06 -16.86 8.93
N ASP A 363 6.38 -18.03 9.49
CA ASP A 363 7.29 -18.10 10.63
C ASP A 363 8.66 -17.48 10.26
N PRO A 364 9.19 -16.54 11.07
CA PRO A 364 10.46 -15.88 10.75
C PRO A 364 11.64 -16.85 10.64
N ASN A 365 11.68 -17.93 11.44
CA ASN A 365 12.77 -18.91 11.35
C ASN A 365 12.67 -19.74 10.07
N GLU A 366 11.46 -20.13 9.67
CA GLU A 366 11.21 -20.78 8.39
C GLU A 366 11.67 -19.89 7.22
N LEU A 367 11.24 -18.63 7.20
CA LEU A 367 11.63 -17.66 6.17
C LEU A 367 13.16 -17.47 6.10
N LEU A 368 13.83 -17.43 7.26
CA LEU A 368 15.29 -17.33 7.32
C LEU A 368 15.99 -18.60 6.83
N SER A 369 15.45 -19.78 7.13
CA SER A 369 15.95 -21.05 6.60
C SER A 369 15.91 -21.04 5.08
N ILE A 370 14.77 -20.65 4.51
CA ILE A 370 14.59 -20.54 3.06
C ILE A 370 15.57 -19.50 2.46
N ALA A 371 15.76 -18.36 3.13
CA ALA A 371 16.73 -17.35 2.68
C ALA A 371 18.17 -17.90 2.65
N ARG A 372 18.57 -18.72 3.63
CA ARG A 372 19.89 -19.37 3.68
C ARG A 372 20.04 -20.46 2.62
N GLU A 373 18.99 -21.22 2.35
CA GLU A 373 18.99 -22.20 1.25
C GLU A 373 19.16 -21.51 -0.11
N VAL A 374 18.43 -20.42 -0.33
CA VAL A 374 18.47 -19.63 -1.57
C VAL A 374 19.81 -18.91 -1.76
N CYS A 375 20.37 -18.36 -0.69
CA CYS A 375 21.63 -17.63 -0.73
C CYS A 375 22.52 -18.00 0.47
N PRO A 376 23.36 -19.06 0.38
CA PRO A 376 24.12 -19.58 1.52
C PRO A 376 25.13 -18.62 2.15
N ARG A 377 25.50 -17.55 1.44
CA ARG A 377 26.51 -16.56 1.88
C ARG A 377 25.88 -15.29 2.47
N ILE A 378 24.65 -15.36 2.96
CA ILE A 378 24.05 -14.28 3.77
C ILE A 378 24.43 -14.41 5.24
N THR A 379 24.35 -13.31 5.97
CA THR A 379 24.29 -13.34 7.44
C THR A 379 22.86 -12.99 7.84
N GLY A 380 22.22 -13.74 8.74
CA GLY A 380 20.85 -13.39 9.10
C GLY A 380 20.37 -13.88 10.46
N LEU A 381 19.38 -13.18 10.98
CA LEU A 381 18.73 -13.41 12.26
C LEU A 381 17.20 -13.40 12.08
N ALA A 382 16.52 -14.26 12.83
CA ALA A 382 15.07 -14.27 12.91
C ALA A 382 14.64 -13.55 14.19
N VAL A 383 13.68 -12.65 14.05
CA VAL A 383 13.01 -11.95 15.14
C VAL A 383 11.59 -12.52 15.21
N PRO A 384 11.35 -13.56 16.03
CA PRO A 384 10.04 -14.23 16.09
C PRO A 384 8.96 -13.35 16.75
N LYS A 385 9.36 -12.29 17.47
CA LYS A 385 8.45 -11.28 18.00
C LYS A 385 7.99 -10.36 16.86
N ARG A 386 6.69 -10.10 16.78
CA ARG A 386 6.08 -9.19 15.79
C ARG A 386 6.57 -7.76 15.96
N GLY A 387 6.47 -6.96 14.90
CA GLY A 387 6.75 -5.52 14.92
C GLY A 387 7.95 -5.11 14.05
N ALA A 388 7.75 -4.08 13.24
CA ALA A 388 8.74 -3.60 12.29
C ALA A 388 9.94 -2.94 12.98
N TYR A 389 9.72 -2.22 14.09
CA TYR A 389 10.78 -1.47 14.78
C TYR A 389 11.78 -2.38 15.50
N ARG A 390 11.34 -3.47 16.12
CA ARG A 390 12.24 -4.49 16.67
C ARG A 390 13.17 -5.08 15.61
N ALA A 391 12.61 -5.39 14.44
CA ALA A 391 13.38 -5.89 13.31
C ALA A 391 14.37 -4.84 12.77
N LEU A 392 13.98 -3.56 12.74
CA LEU A 392 14.88 -2.46 12.39
C LEU A 392 16.00 -2.24 13.40
N CYS A 393 15.73 -2.35 14.71
CA CYS A 393 16.77 -2.32 15.75
C CYS A 393 17.76 -3.49 15.59
N THR A 394 17.25 -4.68 15.26
CA THR A 394 18.08 -5.85 14.94
C THR A 394 18.90 -5.61 13.67
N ALA A 395 18.31 -5.01 12.64
CA ALA A 395 18.99 -4.66 11.39
C ALA A 395 20.13 -3.68 11.63
N LYS A 396 19.92 -2.65 12.47
CA LYS A 396 20.95 -1.71 12.92
C LYS A 396 22.14 -2.43 13.57
N TYR A 397 21.89 -3.44 14.40
CA TYR A 397 22.96 -4.24 15.01
C TYR A 397 23.72 -5.08 13.98
N LEU A 398 23.00 -5.78 13.09
CA LEU A 398 23.60 -6.66 12.08
C LEU A 398 24.37 -5.92 11.00
N ALA A 399 23.91 -4.73 10.61
CA ALA A 399 24.53 -3.93 9.56
C ALA A 399 25.94 -3.42 9.92
N ARG A 400 26.41 -3.67 11.15
CA ARG A 400 27.73 -3.34 11.69
C ARG A 400 28.06 -1.87 11.46
N VAL A 401 27.64 -0.97 12.36
CA VAL A 401 28.13 0.41 12.59
C VAL A 401 29.13 0.93 11.53
N THR A 402 28.72 0.97 10.27
CA THR A 402 29.55 1.44 9.15
C THR A 402 28.79 2.60 8.55
N LYS A 403 29.49 3.63 8.10
CA LYS A 403 28.88 4.88 7.66
C LYS A 403 28.01 4.77 6.39
N HIS A 404 27.70 3.54 5.93
CA HIS A 404 27.08 3.23 4.64
C HIS A 404 25.99 2.15 4.74
N GLU A 405 25.25 2.09 5.84
CA GLU A 405 24.14 1.14 5.99
C GLU A 405 23.07 1.39 4.93
N GLN A 406 22.67 0.34 4.23
CA GLN A 406 21.63 0.38 3.22
C GLN A 406 20.55 -0.62 3.67
N ILE A 407 19.46 -0.10 4.22
CA ILE A 407 18.40 -0.89 4.85
C ILE A 407 17.17 -0.85 3.96
N VAL A 408 16.60 -2.02 3.72
CA VAL A 408 15.36 -2.18 2.94
C VAL A 408 14.36 -2.99 3.76
N LEU A 409 13.19 -2.43 4.03
CA LEU A 409 12.05 -3.10 4.66
C LEU A 409 11.05 -3.50 3.57
N THR A 410 10.83 -4.82 3.41
CA THR A 410 10.02 -5.36 2.31
C THR A 410 9.46 -6.76 2.58
N GLY A 411 8.87 -7.40 1.56
CA GLY A 411 8.33 -8.76 1.59
C GLY A 411 6.81 -8.83 1.72
N SER A 412 6.18 -7.79 2.29
CA SER A 412 4.74 -7.72 2.49
C SER A 412 4.26 -6.29 2.68
N LEU A 413 3.09 -5.96 2.12
CA LEU A 413 2.42 -4.69 2.42
C LEU A 413 1.96 -4.60 3.87
N TYR A 414 1.69 -5.73 4.53
CA TYR A 414 1.27 -5.75 5.93
C TYR A 414 2.41 -5.36 6.88
N LEU A 415 3.63 -5.82 6.62
CA LEU A 415 4.81 -5.36 7.38
C LEU A 415 5.04 -3.87 7.20
N VAL A 416 4.84 -3.37 5.98
CA VAL A 416 4.93 -1.93 5.70
C VAL A 416 3.80 -1.16 6.41
N GLY A 417 2.60 -1.75 6.47
CA GLY A 417 1.47 -1.24 7.24
C GLY A 417 1.80 -1.09 8.71
N ASP A 418 2.31 -2.14 9.35
CA ASP A 418 2.72 -2.13 10.77
C ASP A 418 3.81 -1.09 11.02
N PHE A 419 4.80 -1.01 10.12
CA PHE A 419 5.86 -0.01 10.18
C PHE A 419 5.31 1.44 10.26
N PHE A 420 4.26 1.74 9.52
CA PHE A 420 3.61 3.04 9.57
C PHE A 420 2.64 3.18 10.74
N ARG A 421 1.91 2.12 11.09
CA ARG A 421 0.98 2.09 12.24
C ARG A 421 1.70 2.39 13.55
N ASP A 422 2.84 1.74 13.78
CA ASP A 422 3.68 1.93 14.98
C ASP A 422 4.27 3.35 15.09
N HIS A 423 4.15 4.17 14.04
CA HIS A 423 4.52 5.59 14.06
C HIS A 423 3.34 6.55 14.32
N GLU A 424 2.10 6.18 13.99
CA GLU A 424 0.93 7.08 13.97
C GLU A 424 0.38 7.49 15.36
N VAL A 425 1.22 7.60 16.39
CA VAL A 425 0.78 8.08 17.70
C VAL A 425 0.34 9.54 17.62
N GLY A 426 -0.96 9.76 17.77
CA GLY A 426 -1.55 11.08 18.01
C GLY A 426 -1.98 11.88 16.78
N ARG A 427 -2.35 11.26 15.65
CA ARG A 427 -2.81 11.95 14.42
C ARG A 427 -1.79 12.95 13.85
N GLN A 428 -0.49 12.80 14.13
CA GLN A 428 0.51 13.65 13.49
C GLN A 428 0.82 13.08 12.10
N SER A 429 0.45 13.83 11.06
CA SER A 429 0.88 13.59 9.70
C SER A 429 2.41 13.53 9.62
N PHE A 430 2.94 12.68 8.72
CA PHE A 430 4.38 12.59 8.46
C PHE A 430 4.98 14.01 8.33
N LYS A 431 5.89 14.39 9.23
CA LYS A 431 6.63 15.64 9.07
C LYS A 431 7.67 15.41 7.97
N TYR A 432 7.51 16.09 6.85
CA TYR A 432 8.46 16.04 5.74
C TYR A 432 9.59 17.02 5.97
N GLU A 433 10.83 16.54 5.91
CA GLU A 433 12.02 17.39 5.80
C GLU A 433 12.70 17.13 4.46
N LYS A 434 12.94 18.20 3.68
CA LYS A 434 13.64 18.10 2.39
C LYS A 434 13.08 16.99 1.49
N ASP A 435 11.75 16.96 1.34
CA ASP A 435 10.98 16.03 0.50
C ASP A 435 10.89 14.57 0.98
N PHE A 436 11.38 14.24 2.18
CA PHE A 436 11.27 12.88 2.74
C PHE A 436 10.54 12.85 4.08
N PRO A 437 9.74 11.79 4.35
CA PRO A 437 9.12 11.59 5.65
C PRO A 437 10.18 11.27 6.72
N VAL A 438 10.02 11.88 7.90
CA VAL A 438 10.90 11.69 9.06
C VAL A 438 10.09 11.22 10.27
N ILE A 439 10.48 10.07 10.83
CA ILE A 439 9.85 9.44 12.01
C ILE A 439 10.69 9.75 13.26
N ARG A 440 10.20 10.68 14.08
CA ARG A 440 10.90 11.16 15.30
C ARG A 440 10.44 10.47 16.58
N GLU A 441 9.23 9.93 16.58
CA GLU A 441 8.60 9.28 17.72
C GLU A 441 8.02 7.94 17.27
N ILE A 442 8.00 6.97 18.17
CA ILE A 442 7.31 5.69 18.01
C ILE A 442 6.28 5.55 19.12
N ASP A 443 5.30 4.68 18.88
CA ASP A 443 4.30 4.34 19.88
C ASP A 443 4.90 3.90 21.22
N LEU A 444 4.28 4.33 22.32
CA LEU A 444 4.80 4.07 23.67
C LEU A 444 4.78 2.58 23.98
N ASP A 445 3.73 1.87 23.57
CA ASP A 445 3.64 0.43 23.74
C ASP A 445 4.69 -0.24 22.86
N GLU A 446 4.87 0.18 21.60
CA GLU A 446 5.97 -0.33 20.76
C GLU A 446 7.36 0.02 21.30
N LYS A 447 7.56 1.19 21.91
CA LYS A 447 8.82 1.58 22.58
C LYS A 447 9.14 0.65 23.74
N ALA A 448 8.15 0.38 24.61
CA ALA A 448 8.29 -0.56 25.72
C ALA A 448 8.61 -1.97 25.21
N ARG A 449 7.87 -2.40 24.18
CA ARG A 449 8.01 -3.65 23.45
C ARG A 449 9.39 -3.84 22.80
N VAL A 450 9.98 -2.77 22.27
CA VAL A 450 11.35 -2.74 21.73
C VAL A 450 12.36 -2.84 22.87
N ASN A 451 12.22 -2.05 23.93
CA ASN A 451 13.15 -2.08 25.08
C ASN A 451 13.18 -3.46 25.75
N GLU A 452 12.02 -4.10 25.96
CA GLU A 452 11.94 -5.46 26.53
C GLU A 452 12.67 -6.48 25.64
N PHE A 453 12.43 -6.43 24.32
CA PHE A 453 13.15 -7.30 23.37
C PHE A 453 14.65 -7.05 23.43
N LEU A 454 15.05 -5.79 23.60
CA LEU A 454 16.44 -5.47 23.71
C LEU A 454 17.06 -6.08 25.00
N ASP A 455 16.38 -5.94 26.13
CA ASP A 455 16.82 -6.51 27.40
C ASP A 455 16.89 -8.05 27.34
N ASP A 456 16.01 -8.71 26.60
CA ASP A 456 16.04 -10.17 26.38
C ASP A 456 17.28 -10.62 25.61
N ILE A 457 17.67 -9.89 24.57
CA ILE A 457 18.91 -10.16 23.83
C ILE A 457 20.13 -9.95 24.74
N ALA A 458 20.14 -8.86 25.52
CA ALA A 458 21.23 -8.57 26.44
C ALA A 458 21.39 -9.67 27.52
N ARG A 459 20.26 -10.26 27.97
CA ARG A 459 20.21 -11.33 28.97
C ARG A 459 20.42 -12.74 28.42
N GLY A 460 20.45 -12.92 27.10
CA GLY A 460 20.60 -14.23 26.46
C GLY A 460 19.41 -15.17 26.69
N ALA A 461 18.19 -14.61 26.80
CA ALA A 461 16.99 -15.38 27.11
C ALA A 461 16.57 -16.34 25.97
N PRO A 462 16.11 -17.57 26.29
CA PRO A 462 15.59 -18.52 25.29
C PRO A 462 14.31 -17.97 24.66
N GLY A 463 14.39 -17.61 23.38
CA GLY A 463 13.32 -16.92 22.63
C GLY A 463 13.82 -15.72 21.82
N ALA A 464 14.98 -15.15 22.17
CA ALA A 464 15.68 -14.10 21.42
C ALA A 464 16.51 -14.67 20.25
N GLY A 465 15.96 -15.68 19.55
CA GLY A 465 16.67 -16.51 18.58
C GLY A 465 17.81 -17.31 19.23
N ASN A 466 18.18 -18.45 18.64
CA ASN A 466 19.46 -19.11 18.95
C ASN A 466 20.59 -18.21 18.44
N ALA A 467 20.84 -17.10 19.11
CA ALA A 467 22.04 -16.33 18.91
C ALA A 467 23.18 -17.21 19.42
N ARG A 468 23.91 -17.88 18.52
CA ARG A 468 25.31 -18.22 18.78
C ARG A 468 26.08 -16.90 18.88
N LEU A 469 25.86 -16.17 19.97
CA LEU A 469 26.64 -15.01 20.41
C LEU A 469 28.13 -15.39 20.52
N ASN A 470 28.44 -16.68 20.63
CA ASN A 470 29.79 -17.23 20.66
C ASN A 470 30.57 -17.09 19.34
N GLU A 471 29.93 -16.77 18.20
CA GLU A 471 30.63 -16.49 16.93
C GLU A 471 30.94 -14.98 16.73
N LEU A 472 30.54 -14.13 17.67
CA LEU A 472 30.69 -12.68 17.60
C LEU A 472 31.67 -12.22 18.71
N SER A 473 32.87 -11.80 18.33
CA SER A 473 33.97 -11.43 19.23
C SER A 473 33.60 -10.36 20.28
N GLY A 474 34.30 -10.41 21.42
CA GLY A 474 33.97 -9.79 22.72
C GLY A 474 33.70 -8.28 22.80
N ASP A 475 34.05 -7.47 21.80
CA ASP A 475 33.75 -6.02 21.78
C ASP A 475 32.27 -5.69 21.44
N ARG A 476 31.44 -6.70 21.15
CA ARG A 476 30.10 -6.52 20.55
C ARG A 476 28.92 -6.56 21.52
N ARG A 477 29.16 -6.66 22.84
CA ARG A 477 28.12 -6.67 23.89
C ARG A 477 27.71 -5.28 24.39
N THR A 478 28.56 -4.27 24.25
CA THR A 478 28.35 -2.92 24.82
C THR A 478 27.40 -2.03 23.99
N ALA A 479 27.12 -2.37 22.72
CA ALA A 479 26.23 -1.60 21.85
C ALA A 479 24.73 -1.74 22.18
N PHE A 480 24.40 -2.61 23.14
CA PHE A 480 23.05 -2.95 23.55
C PHE A 480 22.53 -2.11 24.73
N GLY A 481 23.44 -1.48 25.48
CA GLY A 481 23.17 -0.93 26.81
C GLY A 481 22.52 0.46 26.86
N THR A 482 22.16 1.06 25.73
CA THR A 482 21.34 2.27 25.72
C THR A 482 19.90 1.88 25.41
N SER A 483 19.10 1.73 26.47
CA SER A 483 17.63 1.88 26.39
C SER A 483 17.29 3.09 25.53
N LEU A 484 16.12 3.12 24.88
CA LEU A 484 15.57 4.33 24.23
C LEU A 484 15.26 5.42 25.29
N GLN A 485 16.28 5.90 26.01
CA GLN A 485 16.22 7.07 26.88
C GLN A 485 16.43 8.32 26.03
N GLU A 486 15.70 9.36 26.40
CA GLU A 486 15.62 10.67 25.75
C GLU A 486 17.02 11.28 25.59
N ASP A 487 17.50 11.37 24.35
CA ASP A 487 18.60 12.27 23.99
C ASP A 487 18.06 13.70 23.87
N ASP A 488 17.55 14.26 24.98
CA ASP A 488 17.35 15.69 25.14
C ASP A 488 18.69 16.34 25.51
N ALA A 489 19.58 16.40 24.53
CA ALA A 489 20.82 17.13 24.60
C ALA A 489 20.95 18.10 23.41
N ASP A 490 19.91 18.90 23.18
CA ASP A 490 20.07 20.18 22.49
C ASP A 490 19.49 21.28 23.38
N LYS A 491 20.39 21.96 24.10
CA LYS A 491 20.06 23.03 25.05
C LYS A 491 19.48 24.22 24.31
N GLY A 492 18.17 24.45 24.49
CA GLY A 492 17.50 25.71 24.23
C GLY A 492 16.60 26.08 25.42
N ASN A 493 17.13 26.89 26.34
CA ASN A 493 16.46 27.56 27.47
C ASN A 493 14.93 27.45 27.54
N LEU A 494 14.43 26.70 28.52
CA LEU A 494 13.16 26.96 29.20
C LEU A 494 13.33 26.55 30.67
N GLN A 495 13.37 27.55 31.56
CA GLN A 495 13.37 27.35 33.01
C GLN A 495 12.05 26.72 33.44
N VAL A 496 12.11 25.58 34.13
CA VAL A 496 10.96 24.95 34.80
C VAL A 496 11.02 25.34 36.27
N ASN A 497 9.99 26.04 36.75
CA ASN A 497 9.78 26.29 38.18
C ASN A 497 9.38 24.99 38.88
N GLU A 498 10.10 24.69 39.96
CA GLU A 498 9.86 23.57 40.87
C GLU A 498 8.46 23.63 41.49
N ILE A 499 7.74 22.52 41.48
CA ILE A 499 6.65 22.25 42.43
C ILE A 499 6.91 20.88 43.07
N HIS A 500 7.04 20.93 44.40
CA HIS A 500 7.40 19.85 45.30
C HIS A 500 6.49 18.61 45.22
N SER A 501 7.14 17.44 45.23
CA SER A 501 6.57 16.13 45.51
C SER A 501 6.34 15.93 47.02
N SER A 502 5.16 15.44 47.41
CA SER A 502 4.92 14.77 48.69
C SER A 502 4.69 13.27 48.46
N PRO A 503 5.25 12.36 49.28
CA PRO A 503 5.17 10.92 49.06
C PRO A 503 3.91 10.32 49.70
N ALA A 504 3.15 9.53 48.95
CA ALA A 504 2.04 8.73 49.48
C ALA A 504 2.43 7.25 49.57
N THR A 505 2.49 6.83 50.83
CA THR A 505 2.51 5.50 51.45
C THR A 505 1.86 4.33 50.71
N SER A 506 2.57 3.20 50.80
CA SER A 506 2.13 1.81 50.64
C SER A 506 0.88 1.44 51.43
N ILE A 507 -0.07 0.74 50.79
CA ILE A 507 -1.06 -0.11 51.46
C ILE A 507 -1.19 -1.42 50.67
N SER A 508 -0.96 -2.54 51.37
CA SER A 508 -1.19 -3.90 50.90
C SER A 508 -2.60 -4.39 51.25
N SER A 509 -3.07 -5.33 50.42
CA SER A 509 -4.01 -6.44 50.69
C SER A 509 -5.50 -6.16 50.99
N SER A 510 -6.36 -6.58 50.05
CA SER A 510 -7.48 -7.51 50.29
C SER A 510 -7.89 -8.20 48.98
N PRO A 511 -8.02 -9.54 48.92
CA PRO A 511 -8.53 -10.26 47.75
C PRO A 511 -9.98 -10.72 47.98
N MET A 512 -10.93 -10.40 47.09
CA MET A 512 -12.11 -11.23 46.84
C MET A 512 -12.81 -10.89 45.51
N GLN A 513 -12.91 -11.94 44.69
CA GLN A 513 -14.08 -12.37 43.90
C GLN A 513 -14.64 -11.45 42.81
N GLY A 514 -14.13 -11.67 41.59
CA GLY A 514 -14.90 -11.55 40.35
C GLY A 514 -14.49 -12.70 39.43
N GLU A 515 -15.43 -13.56 39.03
CA GLU A 515 -15.17 -14.58 38.00
C GLU A 515 -14.82 -13.84 36.70
N SER A 516 -13.65 -14.13 36.10
CA SER A 516 -13.22 -13.47 34.86
C SER A 516 -14.27 -13.70 33.76
N GLU A 517 -14.59 -12.65 33.00
CA GLU A 517 -15.53 -12.70 31.88
C GLU A 517 -15.17 -13.81 30.85
N ASN A 518 -13.88 -14.13 30.75
CA ASN A 518 -13.38 -15.25 29.95
C ASN A 518 -13.82 -16.63 30.48
N LEU A 519 -13.82 -16.83 31.80
CA LEU A 519 -14.27 -18.07 32.45
C LEU A 519 -15.79 -18.25 32.30
N ARG A 520 -16.55 -17.16 32.37
CA ARG A 520 -18.00 -17.18 32.15
C ARG A 520 -18.36 -17.53 30.70
N LYS A 521 -17.61 -16.99 29.73
CA LYS A 521 -17.77 -17.30 28.30
C LYS A 521 -17.43 -18.77 28.02
N LEU A 522 -16.31 -19.26 28.55
CA LEU A 522 -15.88 -20.65 28.38
C LEU A 522 -16.89 -21.66 28.97
N ARG A 523 -17.46 -21.38 30.15
CA ARG A 523 -18.51 -22.22 30.75
C ARG A 523 -19.80 -22.23 29.92
N SER A 524 -20.16 -21.11 29.29
CA SER A 524 -21.33 -21.03 28.43
C SER A 524 -21.16 -21.85 27.14
N GLU A 525 -19.94 -21.86 26.56
CA GLU A 525 -19.59 -22.66 25.38
C GLU A 525 -19.61 -24.17 25.71
N ILE A 526 -19.07 -24.56 26.86
CA ILE A 526 -19.12 -25.95 27.34
C ILE A 526 -20.58 -26.41 27.52
N ALA A 527 -21.42 -25.60 28.18
CA ALA A 527 -22.83 -25.94 28.41
C ALA A 527 -23.66 -25.99 27.11
N GLN A 528 -23.28 -25.23 26.07
CA GLN A 528 -23.90 -25.34 24.76
C GLN A 528 -23.53 -26.67 24.07
N LEU A 529 -22.24 -27.03 24.10
CA LEU A 529 -21.76 -28.28 23.51
C LEU A 529 -22.32 -29.52 24.24
N GLU A 530 -22.48 -29.48 25.57
CA GLU A 530 -23.13 -30.56 26.33
C GLU A 530 -24.60 -30.77 25.93
N ARG A 531 -25.33 -29.68 25.64
CA ARG A 531 -26.72 -29.76 25.14
C ARG A 531 -26.79 -30.33 23.74
N GLU A 532 -25.85 -29.95 22.87
CA GLU A 532 -25.72 -30.55 21.54
C GLU A 532 -25.40 -32.05 21.64
N MET A 533 -24.51 -32.47 22.56
CA MET A 533 -24.23 -33.90 22.81
C MET A 533 -25.45 -34.68 23.31
N GLN A 534 -26.21 -34.13 24.26
CA GLN A 534 -27.43 -34.79 24.76
C GLN A 534 -28.50 -34.93 23.66
N SER A 535 -28.56 -33.97 22.72
CA SER A 535 -29.44 -34.07 21.55
C SER A 535 -29.06 -35.21 20.59
N PHE A 536 -27.78 -35.61 20.54
CA PHE A 536 -27.33 -36.75 19.75
C PHE A 536 -27.61 -38.11 20.40
N GLN A 537 -27.83 -38.16 21.71
CA GLN A 537 -28.13 -39.39 22.45
C GLN A 537 -29.64 -39.63 22.66
N GLY A 538 -30.49 -38.68 22.26
CA GLY A 538 -31.94 -38.69 22.48
C GLY A 538 -32.79 -39.35 21.39
N VAL A 539 -32.40 -40.52 20.86
CA VAL A 539 -33.30 -41.39 20.05
C VAL A 539 -33.45 -42.74 20.75
N ASN A 540 -34.70 -43.07 21.09
CA ASN A 540 -35.07 -44.17 21.97
C ASN A 540 -34.86 -45.58 21.37
N SER A 541 -34.27 -46.44 22.21
CA SER A 541 -34.53 -47.88 22.46
C SER A 541 -34.31 -48.97 21.39
N ASN A 542 -33.50 -49.96 21.79
CA ASN A 542 -33.37 -51.35 21.29
C ASN A 542 -32.36 -51.71 20.18
N SER A 543 -31.26 -50.97 20.08
CA SER A 543 -30.03 -51.49 19.47
C SER A 543 -28.84 -50.71 20.02
N THR A 544 -27.76 -51.40 20.38
CA THR A 544 -26.48 -50.78 20.77
C THR A 544 -26.09 -49.74 19.70
N PRO A 545 -26.04 -48.43 20.01
CA PRO A 545 -25.76 -47.44 18.99
C PRO A 545 -24.26 -47.46 18.69
N SER A 546 -23.88 -48.00 17.52
CA SER A 546 -22.54 -47.81 17.00
C SER A 546 -22.39 -46.33 16.61
N ILE A 547 -21.56 -45.60 17.35
CA ILE A 547 -21.16 -44.23 16.99
C ILE A 547 -20.51 -44.30 15.60
N PRO A 548 -20.95 -43.49 14.61
CA PRO A 548 -20.32 -43.45 13.30
C PRO A 548 -18.81 -43.12 13.45
N PRO A 549 -17.89 -43.82 12.76
CA PRO A 549 -16.44 -43.65 12.93
C PRO A 549 -15.94 -42.20 12.77
N GLU A 550 -16.67 -41.40 11.98
CA GLU A 550 -16.36 -39.98 11.73
C GLU A 550 -16.67 -39.08 12.94
N LYS A 551 -17.57 -39.49 13.84
CA LYS A 551 -17.95 -38.73 15.05
C LYS A 551 -17.13 -39.13 16.28
N GLU A 552 -16.49 -40.29 16.26
CA GLU A 552 -15.66 -40.81 17.35
C GLU A 552 -14.47 -39.87 17.66
N LYS A 553 -13.86 -39.29 16.62
CA LYS A 553 -12.79 -38.27 16.75
C LYS A 553 -13.27 -36.96 17.39
N PHE A 554 -14.52 -36.57 17.15
CA PHE A 554 -15.10 -35.37 17.77
C PHE A 554 -15.34 -35.58 19.26
N PHE A 555 -15.92 -36.73 19.65
CA PHE A 555 -16.13 -37.07 21.07
C PHE A 555 -14.81 -37.20 21.82
N GLN A 556 -13.80 -37.85 21.22
CA GLN A 556 -12.46 -37.94 21.80
C GLN A 556 -11.84 -36.54 22.01
N GLY A 557 -11.91 -35.67 20.98
CA GLY A 557 -11.38 -34.31 21.05
C GLY A 557 -12.10 -33.41 22.05
N PHE A 558 -13.42 -33.61 22.25
CA PHE A 558 -14.20 -32.90 23.25
C PHE A 558 -13.88 -33.34 24.67
N GLU A 559 -13.76 -34.64 24.93
CA GLU A 559 -13.34 -35.16 26.24
C GLU A 559 -11.91 -34.72 26.59
N ASP A 560 -10.99 -34.73 25.62
CA ASP A 560 -9.62 -34.22 25.81
C ASP A 560 -9.59 -32.70 26.07
N PHE A 561 -10.53 -31.94 25.49
CA PHE A 561 -10.67 -30.51 25.77
C PHE A 561 -11.26 -30.27 27.16
N ARG A 562 -12.30 -31.01 27.54
CA ARG A 562 -12.91 -30.97 28.87
C ARG A 562 -11.89 -31.28 29.97
N ALA A 563 -11.12 -32.35 29.80
CA ALA A 563 -10.08 -32.75 30.76
C ALA A 563 -9.01 -31.66 30.95
N ARG A 564 -8.58 -31.00 29.86
CA ARG A 564 -7.62 -29.88 29.93
C ARG A 564 -8.18 -28.66 30.65
N VAL A 565 -9.45 -28.33 30.43
CA VAL A 565 -10.11 -27.21 31.12
C VAL A 565 -10.30 -27.53 32.62
N GLU A 566 -10.62 -28.77 32.98
CA GLU A 566 -10.70 -29.22 34.38
C GLU A 566 -9.32 -29.28 35.06
N GLU A 567 -8.24 -29.55 34.32
CA GLU A 567 -6.86 -29.54 34.83
C GLU A 567 -6.34 -28.11 35.06
N ASP A 568 -6.58 -27.19 34.11
CA ASP A 568 -6.09 -25.81 34.17
C ASP A 568 -6.94 -24.90 35.08
N PHE A 569 -8.24 -25.21 35.24
CA PHE A 569 -9.20 -24.35 35.94
C PHE A 569 -10.08 -25.07 36.96
N GLY A 570 -9.80 -26.33 37.28
CA GLY A 570 -10.51 -27.10 38.30
C GLY A 570 -10.33 -26.54 39.71
N PRO A 571 -11.30 -26.74 40.62
CA PRO A 571 -11.22 -26.20 41.97
C PRO A 571 -10.08 -26.88 42.75
N ARG A 572 -9.09 -26.10 43.20
CA ARG A 572 -8.17 -26.54 44.26
C ARG A 572 -8.99 -26.80 45.52
N LYS A 573 -8.84 -27.99 46.11
CA LYS A 573 -9.49 -28.37 47.37
C LYS A 573 -9.07 -27.39 48.47
N GLU A 574 -10.01 -26.58 48.94
CA GLU A 574 -9.91 -25.85 50.21
C GLU A 574 -10.99 -26.33 51.20
N PRO A 575 -10.75 -26.19 52.52
CA PRO A 575 -11.39 -26.99 53.55
C PRO A 575 -12.86 -26.60 53.78
N GLN A 576 -13.63 -27.58 54.22
CA GLN A 576 -15.04 -27.44 54.58
C GLN A 576 -15.24 -26.32 55.60
N VAL A 577 -16.11 -25.36 55.27
CA VAL A 577 -16.78 -24.48 56.24
C VAL A 577 -18.27 -24.47 55.93
N GLU A 578 -19.04 -24.66 56.99
CA GLU A 578 -20.47 -24.96 57.02
C GLU A 578 -21.37 -23.80 56.56
N HIS A 579 -22.59 -24.19 56.21
CA HIS A 579 -23.74 -23.40 55.77
C HIS A 579 -24.08 -22.15 56.60
N LEU A 580 -24.71 -21.14 55.97
CA LEU A 580 -26.12 -20.75 56.19
C LEU A 580 -26.56 -19.58 55.24
N PRO A 581 -27.89 -19.39 55.00
CA PRO A 581 -28.46 -18.71 53.82
C PRO A 581 -29.23 -17.40 54.13
N TRP A 582 -29.65 -16.65 53.09
CA TRP A 582 -30.93 -15.92 52.90
C TRP A 582 -30.76 -14.83 51.81
N GLN A 583 -31.43 -14.88 50.64
CA GLN A 583 -32.83 -14.52 50.31
C GLN A 583 -33.24 -13.05 50.52
N LYS A 584 -33.59 -12.39 49.39
CA LYS A 584 -34.73 -11.45 49.11
C LYS A 584 -34.28 -10.17 48.37
N LYS A 585 -35.07 -9.48 47.52
CA LYS A 585 -36.26 -9.72 46.67
C LYS A 585 -36.57 -8.34 46.01
N PHE A 586 -37.15 -8.38 44.81
CA PHE A 586 -38.04 -7.39 44.16
C PHE A 586 -37.56 -6.26 43.22
N ASP A 587 -38.10 -6.37 42.00
CA ASP A 587 -38.47 -5.39 40.96
C ASP A 587 -39.38 -4.22 41.43
N PHE A 588 -39.35 -3.07 40.73
CA PHE A 588 -40.27 -2.70 39.64
C PHE A 588 -40.04 -1.28 39.09
N ALA A 589 -40.69 -1.01 37.97
CA ALA A 589 -40.47 -0.01 36.92
C ALA A 589 -40.95 1.45 37.14
N GLU A 590 -40.65 2.24 36.10
CA GLU A 590 -41.34 3.44 35.56
C GLU A 590 -41.07 4.84 36.15
N ILE A 591 -40.66 5.77 35.26
CA ILE A 591 -41.35 7.03 34.96
C ILE A 591 -40.94 7.54 33.56
N THR A 592 -41.97 7.86 32.78
CA THR A 592 -42.05 8.43 31.42
C THR A 592 -41.77 9.94 31.35
N ALA A 593 -41.14 10.45 30.27
CA ALA A 593 -41.46 11.73 29.60
C ALA A 593 -40.65 11.98 28.30
N LYS A 594 -41.32 12.46 27.24
CA LYS A 594 -40.80 13.14 26.02
C LYS A 594 -41.70 14.38 25.76
N PRO A 595 -41.41 15.33 24.83
CA PRO A 595 -40.17 16.01 24.45
C PRO A 595 -40.36 17.57 24.41
N LYS A 596 -39.32 18.37 24.10
CA LYS A 596 -39.47 19.80 23.71
C LYS A 596 -38.72 20.12 22.42
N GLU A 597 -39.48 20.62 21.44
CA GLU A 597 -39.02 21.22 20.18
C GLU A 597 -38.41 22.62 20.39
N ARG A 598 -37.43 23.00 19.55
CA ARG A 598 -37.13 24.41 19.24
C ARG A 598 -36.92 24.58 17.73
N ARG A 599 -37.77 25.42 17.14
CA ARG A 599 -37.73 25.95 15.76
C ARG A 599 -36.67 27.05 15.64
N PHE A 600 -36.01 27.16 14.48
CA PHE A 600 -35.53 28.44 13.94
C PHE A 600 -35.82 28.52 12.43
N ARG A 601 -36.26 29.70 11.99
CA ARG A 601 -36.74 30.05 10.64
C ARG A 601 -35.61 30.46 9.67
N PRO A 602 -35.84 30.41 8.35
CA PRO A 602 -34.89 30.81 7.31
C PRO A 602 -34.90 32.33 7.03
N VAL A 603 -33.80 32.88 6.53
CA VAL A 603 -33.71 34.26 6.01
C VAL A 603 -33.06 34.20 4.62
N GLY A 604 -33.72 34.81 3.63
CA GLY A 604 -33.27 34.95 2.25
C GLY A 604 -32.68 36.32 1.91
N ASP A 605 -31.92 36.32 0.82
CA ASP A 605 -31.54 37.31 -0.19
C ASP A 605 -31.27 38.82 0.07
N ALA A 606 -30.04 39.18 -0.37
CA ALA A 606 -29.53 40.42 -1.00
C ALA A 606 -29.19 41.67 -0.13
N PRO A 607 -28.24 42.57 -0.52
CA PRO A 607 -27.58 42.74 -1.84
C PRO A 607 -26.05 42.91 -1.86
N ILE A 608 -25.50 42.92 -3.09
CA ILE A 608 -24.13 43.27 -3.52
C ILE A 608 -23.70 44.66 -3.04
N ARG A 609 -22.48 44.82 -2.50
CA ARG A 609 -21.68 46.06 -2.56
C ARG A 609 -20.16 45.81 -2.40
N GLU A 610 -19.45 46.30 -3.42
CA GLU A 610 -18.08 46.80 -3.61
C GLU A 610 -16.92 46.54 -2.62
N ALA A 611 -15.76 46.36 -3.26
CA ALA A 611 -14.43 46.11 -2.71
C ALA A 611 -13.77 47.33 -2.04
N THR A 612 -12.89 47.07 -1.07
CA THR A 612 -11.70 47.91 -0.80
C THR A 612 -10.62 47.11 -0.04
N PRO A 613 -9.31 47.43 -0.22
CA PRO A 613 -8.21 46.48 -0.06
C PRO A 613 -7.45 46.60 1.27
N LEU A 614 -6.86 45.49 1.74
CA LEU A 614 -5.97 45.47 2.91
C LEU A 614 -4.51 45.24 2.53
N LYS A 615 -3.78 46.37 2.50
CA LYS A 615 -2.45 46.67 3.05
C LYS A 615 -1.32 45.63 2.87
N VAL A 616 -0.48 45.90 1.87
CA VAL A 616 0.93 45.48 1.81
C VAL A 616 1.76 46.43 2.69
N ARG A 617 2.49 45.91 3.69
CA ARG A 617 3.53 46.66 4.39
C ARG A 617 4.83 46.56 3.59
N LYS A 618 5.26 47.71 3.06
CA LYS A 618 6.63 47.98 2.59
C LYS A 618 7.61 47.97 3.77
N PHE A 619 8.75 47.30 3.60
CA PHE A 619 10.02 47.84 4.11
C PHE A 619 10.80 48.41 2.92
N ILE A 620 11.40 49.56 3.19
CA ILE A 620 11.90 50.59 2.27
C ILE A 620 13.43 50.51 2.19
N HIS A 621 13.94 50.65 0.96
CA HIS A 621 15.20 51.31 0.49
C HIS A 621 16.55 50.98 1.13
N ALA A 622 17.70 51.14 0.47
CA ALA A 622 18.18 51.41 -0.89
C ALA A 622 19.72 51.20 -0.81
N ASP A 623 20.60 51.18 -1.80
CA ASP A 623 20.77 51.95 -3.04
C ASP A 623 21.90 51.25 -3.85
N ASN A 624 21.70 50.97 -5.15
CA ASN A 624 22.29 51.69 -6.30
C ASN A 624 23.81 51.57 -6.51
N LYS A 625 24.21 50.91 -7.62
CA LYS A 625 24.87 51.51 -8.81
C LYS A 625 25.46 50.43 -9.75
N ASP A 626 25.02 50.46 -11.00
CA ASP A 626 25.76 50.06 -12.22
C ASP A 626 26.26 51.40 -12.85
N PRO A 627 27.41 51.55 -13.57
CA PRO A 627 27.70 50.83 -14.83
C PRO A 627 29.19 50.61 -15.26
N SER A 628 29.35 49.76 -16.28
CA SER A 628 30.27 49.89 -17.46
C SER A 628 31.64 49.17 -17.52
N ARG A 629 31.81 48.32 -18.56
CA ARG A 629 32.84 48.32 -19.65
C ARG A 629 32.75 47.02 -20.48
N SER A 630 32.10 47.00 -21.65
CA SER A 630 32.64 47.21 -23.03
C SER A 630 33.52 46.05 -23.55
N LEU A 631 33.04 45.20 -24.47
CA LEU A 631 33.09 45.28 -25.96
C LEU A 631 34.43 44.82 -26.60
N GLY A 632 34.35 43.86 -27.54
CA GLY A 632 35.37 43.52 -28.55
C GLY A 632 35.46 42.01 -28.85
N ARG A 633 34.72 41.43 -29.81
CA ARG A 633 34.99 41.22 -31.26
C ARG A 633 36.26 40.41 -31.63
N ILE A 634 36.02 39.35 -32.45
CA ILE A 634 36.81 38.88 -33.63
C ILE A 634 38.07 38.02 -33.31
N VAL A 635 38.48 36.94 -33.99
CA VAL A 635 38.05 35.97 -35.05
C VAL A 635 39.31 35.10 -35.37
N LYS A 636 39.13 33.88 -35.95
CA LYS A 636 40.08 33.07 -36.76
C LYS A 636 41.18 32.26 -36.06
N ASP A 637 41.17 30.93 -36.26
CA ASP A 637 41.99 30.12 -37.21
C ASP A 637 43.27 29.66 -36.49
N ALA A 638 43.85 28.48 -36.66
CA ALA A 638 43.60 27.30 -37.48
C ALA A 638 44.40 26.14 -36.84
N GLU A 639 43.90 24.94 -37.07
CA GLU A 639 44.65 23.76 -37.51
C GLU A 639 46.17 23.72 -37.33
N GLU A 640 46.68 22.66 -36.70
CA GLU A 640 47.76 21.83 -37.26
C GLU A 640 47.81 20.45 -36.57
N ARG A 641 47.45 19.41 -37.33
CA ARG A 641 47.88 18.00 -37.18
C ARG A 641 49.32 17.90 -37.76
N PRO A 642 50.18 16.88 -37.45
CA PRO A 642 49.90 15.47 -37.80
C PRO A 642 50.67 14.31 -37.09
N ASN A 643 50.16 13.08 -37.35
CA ASN A 643 50.79 11.75 -37.53
C ASN A 643 51.62 11.08 -36.42
N SER A 644 51.37 9.81 -36.04
CA SER A 644 51.57 8.53 -36.78
C SER A 644 50.78 7.40 -36.07
N VAL A 645 50.04 6.44 -36.65
CA VAL A 645 50.14 5.46 -37.78
C VAL A 645 50.92 4.16 -37.45
N LYS A 646 50.19 3.04 -37.26
CA LYS A 646 50.21 1.74 -37.98
C LYS A 646 49.39 0.67 -37.21
N ASP A 647 48.21 0.26 -37.72
CA ASP A 647 47.92 -0.91 -38.59
C ASP A 647 47.79 -2.24 -37.81
N SER A 648 46.89 -3.19 -38.07
CA SER A 648 45.72 -3.37 -38.95
C SER A 648 45.10 -4.73 -38.54
N THR A 649 43.78 -4.94 -38.56
CA THR A 649 43.04 -5.55 -39.68
C THR A 649 41.52 -5.55 -39.38
N GLU A 650 40.75 -5.28 -40.44
CA GLU A 650 39.29 -5.11 -40.58
C GLU A 650 38.77 -6.16 -41.62
N PRO A 651 37.53 -6.15 -42.18
CA PRO A 651 36.16 -5.97 -41.66
C PRO A 651 35.11 -6.90 -42.36
N ILE A 652 33.79 -6.73 -42.09
CA ILE A 652 32.70 -6.59 -43.11
C ILE A 652 31.31 -6.32 -42.46
N LEU A 653 30.80 -5.09 -42.70
CA LEU A 653 29.47 -4.59 -43.14
C LEU A 653 28.14 -5.04 -42.47
N ALA A 654 27.03 -4.28 -42.47
CA ALA A 654 26.64 -2.86 -42.61
C ALA A 654 25.09 -2.85 -42.66
N TRP A 655 24.38 -1.93 -41.99
CA TRP A 655 22.94 -1.66 -42.18
C TRP A 655 22.55 -0.20 -41.92
N ASP A 656 23.37 0.73 -42.41
CA ASP A 656 23.16 2.19 -42.25
C ASP A 656 22.87 2.89 -43.60
N GLN A 657 21.95 2.31 -44.38
CA GLN A 657 21.43 2.92 -45.61
C GLN A 657 19.93 2.64 -45.72
N ILE A 658 19.10 3.55 -45.23
CA ILE A 658 17.78 3.95 -45.75
C ILE A 658 17.42 5.24 -45.00
N VAL A 659 16.84 6.21 -45.71
CA VAL A 659 16.51 7.59 -45.29
C VAL A 659 17.65 8.60 -45.47
N ARG A 660 18.07 8.79 -46.73
CA ARG A 660 18.60 10.08 -47.20
C ARG A 660 18.35 10.36 -48.70
N GLU A 661 17.18 9.99 -49.21
CA GLU A 661 16.66 10.48 -50.49
C GLU A 661 15.15 10.71 -50.40
N ALA A 662 14.76 11.90 -49.97
CA ALA A 662 13.49 12.55 -50.33
C ALA A 662 13.49 13.97 -49.77
N GLU A 663 14.26 14.87 -50.39
CA GLU A 663 13.88 16.27 -50.60
C GLU A 663 15.01 17.04 -51.31
N LEU A 664 14.62 17.80 -52.33
CA LEU A 664 15.37 18.75 -53.16
C LEU A 664 15.96 18.24 -54.49
N GLN A 665 15.06 18.07 -55.47
CA GLN A 665 15.23 18.70 -56.80
C GLN A 665 13.85 18.94 -57.41
N ALA A 666 13.30 20.13 -57.15
CA ALA A 666 12.30 20.75 -58.00
C ALA A 666 12.81 22.16 -58.30
N ASP A 667 13.77 22.22 -59.21
CA ASP A 667 14.11 23.44 -59.95
C ASP A 667 13.79 23.19 -61.42
N GLY A 668 13.04 24.12 -61.99
CA GLY A 668 12.32 23.93 -63.24
C GLY A 668 13.16 24.11 -64.50
N ALA A 669 12.56 23.73 -65.64
CA ALA A 669 12.45 24.60 -66.81
C ALA A 669 11.50 23.98 -67.85
N SER A 670 10.40 24.70 -68.09
CA SER A 670 9.71 24.91 -69.37
C SER A 670 9.89 23.90 -70.53
N GLY A 671 8.77 23.32 -70.97
CA GLY A 671 8.70 22.56 -72.22
C GLY A 671 7.29 22.30 -72.75
N LYS A 672 6.53 23.38 -73.05
CA LYS A 672 5.43 23.48 -74.03
C LYS A 672 4.24 22.47 -74.00
N SER A 673 3.06 23.10 -74.02
CA SER A 673 1.95 22.84 -74.97
C SER A 673 0.79 21.90 -74.60
N ARG A 674 -0.32 22.57 -74.24
CA ARG A 674 -1.70 22.42 -74.76
C ARG A 674 -2.62 21.30 -74.24
N ARG A 675 -3.70 21.82 -73.63
CA ARG A 675 -5.14 21.57 -73.90
C ARG A 675 -5.75 20.22 -73.49
N GLY A 676 -6.85 20.36 -72.75
CA GLY A 676 -8.06 19.51 -72.86
C GLY A 676 -8.48 18.95 -71.51
N ARG A 677 -9.42 19.59 -70.81
CA ARG A 677 -10.88 19.35 -70.85
C ARG A 677 -11.32 18.12 -70.05
N ARG A 678 -12.23 18.40 -69.09
CA ARG A 678 -13.37 17.59 -68.62
C ARG A 678 -12.96 16.24 -67.98
N GLY A 679 -13.37 15.89 -66.78
CA GLY A 679 -14.63 16.14 -66.10
C GLY A 679 -15.12 14.78 -65.59
N ALA A 680 -15.76 14.80 -64.42
CA ALA A 680 -16.72 13.81 -63.94
C ALA A 680 -16.27 12.36 -63.66
N ASP A 681 -16.53 12.00 -62.41
CA ASP A 681 -17.18 10.76 -61.95
C ASP A 681 -16.41 9.45 -61.76
N SER A 682 -16.52 8.98 -60.50
CA SER A 682 -16.56 7.59 -60.00
C SER A 682 -15.26 6.77 -60.15
N PHE A 683 -14.70 6.20 -59.09
CA PHE A 683 -15.29 5.43 -57.99
C PHE A 683 -14.58 5.68 -56.65
#